data_AF-A0A0G1TAM1-F1
#
_entry.id   AF-A0A0G1TAM1-F1
#
_cell.length_a   1.000
_cell.length_b   1.000
_cell.length_c   1.000
_cell.angle_alpha   90.00
_cell.angle_beta   90.00
_cell.angle_gamma   90.00
#
_symmetry.space_group_name_H-M   'P 1'
#
loop_
_entity.id
_entity.type
_entity.pdbx_description
1 polymer ?
#
loop_
_entity_poly.entity_id
_entity_poly.type
_entity_poly.pdbx_seq_one_letter_code
_entity_poly.pdbx_strand_id
1 'polypeptide(L)'
;EVSLGYKDVSDPSVIWKFTLKDHPKTHLLAWTTTPWSTPSTMGLSINPAFDYVKVRVGEEFVITAKERLDFVMKGIEEYEIVTEMKGSELIGLAYEPIVDDFLKLPEVKNNPAVYHTYPGDYVEITAGTGIVTINGSYGEIDMEAAKASGLPMIMDVNMDGHFNELLPTYKGMYVKEANRKLIEDMKAKNKVWRSEPYVHSYPHCWRCDTPLLNYSTRSWFIKVSEIKQKLIKNNKKIHWQPPHIQTGRFGKWLEGARDWSISRNRFWGCPIPVWKCACGLMRCIGSIKELREHAYQGNRYIFVRHGEAENNAAGFDNSDPKKVFPLTAKGQKQARSVAKELMEDHIDFIFSSPFRRAKETAEIINETLFKGKKEIIFDQHIVEHNLGEFDGTKSGTYRKQFKNVDAWHTERPQGAESFEDVEKRVNDFVDYLDKKYQQKTILIVTHGDVIRAARKHLEYKTLKETFGWMPQLGSATKLHSGRLPIRGDALDLHKPYIDEIELQCDTCGKAMKRVTDVLDCWFESGAMPYAQLHYPFENKKEFEENFPANFIAEGLDQTRGWFYTLHVLATILFDRPAFQNVIVNGILLAANGEKLSKRKKNYPDPGGLFEKYGADSTRLFLYTSTTPLAEDARFSEKHVEEIVKQLTLTLWNTYSFFVTYASLDHWEPKEEGKANTPANKLDQWILSELHALINEMTMYMDDYNLTKATRPLISFVDHLSNWYIRRSRRRFWKSENDQDKTEAYETLFTVLKTIALLLAPFAPFISDSMYKNLTGGESVHLENWPVFNRRYIKTDLNKEVRLVRTIVTLGHAVRSKKNIKVRQPLGCLFIALPKGIDARIITEYKDVIAEELNVKKVEIVENPERFAHHVFKPNAQVLGPKYGAAVQDIIRSAREGNFSLTRSGKIKIGDVELSPDEGTLGYEGKAGYDVESSEGIVVALDTEITDELRYEGYAREIVRHIQEMRKEAGYKVSDRIYAFIKTPAGIESALAAHSDLIAREVLALEIQNGGDFAWDLEKNITLDESAVTLAVRRA
;
A
#
# COMPACT_ATOMS: atom_id res chain seq x y z
N GLU A 1 12.64 -1.35 9.51
CA GLU A 1 12.74 0.07 9.96
C GLU A 1 13.98 0.80 9.44
N VAL A 2 15.21 0.39 9.79
CA VAL A 2 16.45 1.09 9.37
C VAL A 2 16.53 1.32 7.84
N SER A 3 16.15 0.31 7.05
CA SER A 3 16.13 0.39 5.59
C SER A 3 15.19 1.45 5.00
N LEU A 4 14.24 1.98 5.78
CA LEU A 4 13.29 3.01 5.33
C LEU A 4 13.82 4.43 5.51
N GLY A 5 14.91 4.62 6.26
CA GLY A 5 15.41 5.93 6.67
C GLY A 5 16.78 6.32 6.11
N TYR A 6 17.29 5.64 5.09
CA TYR A 6 18.58 5.99 4.49
C TYR A 6 18.52 7.34 3.76
N LYS A 7 19.56 8.15 3.95
CA LYS A 7 19.74 9.46 3.30
C LYS A 7 21.22 9.69 3.00
N ASP A 8 21.51 10.38 1.92
CA ASP A 8 22.88 10.82 1.64
C ASP A 8 23.24 11.99 2.55
N VAL A 9 24.36 11.87 3.25
CA VAL A 9 24.89 12.88 4.19
C VAL A 9 26.37 13.10 3.93
N SER A 10 26.85 14.28 4.32
CA SER A 10 28.27 14.61 4.35
C SER A 10 28.79 14.45 5.78
N ASP A 11 29.57 13.40 6.02
CA ASP A 11 30.22 13.12 7.30
C ASP A 11 31.74 13.31 7.18
N PRO A 12 32.47 13.61 8.27
CA PRO A 12 33.92 13.60 8.27
C PRO A 12 34.47 12.18 8.10
N SER A 13 35.26 11.97 7.06
CA SER A 13 36.10 10.78 6.87
C SER A 13 37.49 11.06 7.42
N VAL A 14 37.95 10.25 8.38
CA VAL A 14 39.22 10.44 9.08
C VAL A 14 40.08 9.19 8.97
N ILE A 15 41.37 9.38 8.71
CA ILE A 15 42.41 8.37 8.86
C ILE A 15 43.22 8.73 10.11
N TRP A 16 43.16 7.85 11.10
CA TRP A 16 43.83 8.00 12.39
C TRP A 16 45.21 7.35 12.38
N LYS A 17 46.14 7.92 13.15
CA LYS A 17 47.47 7.37 13.41
C LYS A 17 47.50 6.65 14.76
N PHE A 18 47.65 5.33 14.73
CA PHE A 18 47.87 4.50 15.91
C PHE A 18 49.36 4.18 16.03
N THR A 19 50.05 4.91 16.89
CA THR A 19 51.51 4.82 17.08
C THR A 19 51.90 3.51 17.75
N LEU A 20 52.84 2.76 17.18
CA LEU A 20 53.35 1.52 17.79
C LEU A 20 54.18 1.84 19.04
N LYS A 21 53.95 1.10 20.15
CA LYS A 21 54.65 1.35 21.42
C LYS A 21 56.17 1.14 21.31
N ASP A 22 56.59 0.11 20.58
CA ASP A 22 58.00 -0.23 20.41
C ASP A 22 58.67 0.59 19.28
N HIS A 23 57.87 1.28 18.47
CA HIS A 23 58.33 2.04 17.30
C HIS A 23 57.61 3.40 17.21
N PRO A 24 58.03 4.42 17.99
CA PRO A 24 57.27 5.67 18.18
C PRO A 24 57.14 6.54 16.92
N LYS A 25 57.96 6.29 15.89
CA LYS A 25 57.84 6.93 14.56
C LYS A 25 56.98 6.13 13.58
N THR A 26 56.47 4.96 13.95
CA THR A 26 55.68 4.07 13.08
C THR A 26 54.22 4.04 13.51
N HIS A 27 53.31 4.26 12.57
CA HIS A 27 51.88 4.37 12.82
C HIS A 27 51.06 3.38 11.97
N LEU A 28 50.15 2.65 12.59
CA LEU A 28 49.09 1.92 11.89
C LEU A 28 47.99 2.92 11.50
N LEU A 29 47.58 2.90 10.23
CA LEU A 29 46.55 3.81 9.73
C LEU A 29 45.20 3.11 9.67
N ALA A 30 44.25 3.53 10.51
CA ALA A 30 42.87 3.03 10.46
C ALA A 30 41.91 4.14 10.03
N TRP A 31 40.91 3.77 9.23
CA TRP A 31 39.96 4.71 8.63
C TRP A 31 38.56 4.58 9.24
N THR A 32 37.87 5.71 9.40
CA THR A 32 36.47 5.74 9.86
C THR A 32 35.70 6.94 9.31
N THR A 33 34.38 6.78 9.17
CA THR A 33 33.40 7.86 8.92
C THR A 33 32.62 8.24 10.18
N THR A 34 32.93 7.63 11.33
CA THR A 34 32.34 7.92 12.63
C THR A 34 33.42 8.32 13.66
N PRO A 35 34.05 9.51 13.52
CA PRO A 35 35.15 9.91 14.41
C PRO A 35 34.81 9.80 15.90
N TRP A 36 33.58 10.14 16.28
CA TRP A 36 33.04 10.05 17.63
C TRP A 36 33.16 8.67 18.30
N SER A 37 33.22 7.57 17.55
CA SER A 37 33.40 6.22 18.12
C SER A 37 34.88 5.85 18.29
N THR A 38 35.81 6.64 17.77
CA THR A 38 37.25 6.36 17.86
C THR A 38 37.77 6.32 19.30
N PRO A 39 37.35 7.20 20.23
CA PRO A 39 37.81 7.19 21.62
C PRO A 39 37.75 5.80 22.26
N SER A 40 36.62 5.09 22.13
CA SER A 40 36.39 3.78 22.72
C SER A 40 36.95 2.59 21.91
N THR A 41 37.86 2.84 20.97
CA THR A 41 38.59 1.78 20.25
C THR A 41 39.52 1.02 21.18
N MET A 42 39.32 -0.29 21.31
CA MET A 42 40.12 -1.16 22.21
C MET A 42 41.08 -2.10 21.47
N GLY A 43 40.95 -2.23 20.14
CA GLY A 43 41.83 -3.02 19.30
C GLY A 43 41.75 -2.58 17.83
N LEU A 44 42.63 -3.12 16.98
CA LEU A 44 42.60 -2.92 15.52
C LEU A 44 42.52 -4.28 14.80
N SER A 45 41.59 -4.43 13.86
CA SER A 45 41.46 -5.64 13.04
C SER A 45 42.26 -5.50 11.74
N ILE A 46 43.00 -6.57 11.43
CA ILE A 46 43.85 -6.71 10.24
C ILE A 46 43.51 -8.05 9.59
N ASN A 47 43.34 -8.06 8.26
CA ASN A 47 43.13 -9.31 7.54
C ASN A 47 44.49 -10.04 7.38
N PRO A 48 44.68 -11.24 7.94
CA PRO A 48 45.97 -11.92 7.86
C PRO A 48 46.42 -12.27 6.44
N ALA A 49 45.48 -12.39 5.49
CA ALA A 49 45.75 -12.80 4.11
C ALA A 49 46.25 -11.65 3.22
N PHE A 50 45.90 -10.40 3.55
CA PHE A 50 46.25 -9.24 2.73
C PHE A 50 47.72 -8.86 2.85
N ASP A 51 48.22 -8.20 1.81
CA ASP A 51 49.55 -7.59 1.78
C ASP A 51 49.48 -6.15 2.30
N TYR A 52 50.42 -5.81 3.17
CA TYR A 52 50.58 -4.49 3.78
C TYR A 52 51.94 -3.91 3.42
N VAL A 53 52.03 -2.58 3.45
CA VAL A 53 53.26 -1.85 3.17
C VAL A 53 53.57 -0.90 4.32
N LYS A 54 54.85 -0.86 4.70
CA LYS A 54 55.40 0.19 5.55
C LYS A 54 56.00 1.26 4.65
N VAL A 55 55.54 2.50 4.81
CA VAL A 55 55.91 3.62 3.94
C VAL A 55 56.50 4.74 4.77
N ARG A 56 57.63 5.28 4.35
CA ARG A 56 58.28 6.45 4.94
C ARG A 56 57.76 7.72 4.29
N VAL A 57 57.27 8.66 5.11
CA VAL A 57 56.81 9.98 4.69
C VAL A 57 57.44 11.01 5.62
N GLY A 58 58.37 11.80 5.08
CA GLY A 58 59.22 12.67 5.90
C GLY A 58 60.00 11.86 6.95
N GLU A 59 59.75 12.14 8.23
CA GLU A 59 60.35 11.44 9.37
C GLU A 59 59.50 10.30 9.96
N GLU A 60 58.24 10.16 9.53
CA GLU A 60 57.33 9.13 10.04
C GLU A 60 57.27 7.91 9.12
N PHE A 61 56.86 6.78 9.68
CA PHE A 61 56.52 5.57 8.95
C PHE A 61 55.05 5.25 9.16
N VAL A 62 54.35 4.86 8.12
CA VAL A 62 52.94 4.47 8.18
C VAL A 62 52.72 3.08 7.61
N ILE A 63 51.78 2.34 8.16
CA ILE A 63 51.41 0.99 7.72
C ILE A 63 49.95 0.99 7.24
N THR A 64 49.73 0.49 6.02
CA THR A 64 48.41 0.35 5.39
C THR A 64 48.42 -0.84 4.42
N ALA A 65 47.25 -1.33 4.02
CA ALA A 65 47.18 -2.38 3.01
C ALA A 65 47.71 -1.88 1.66
N LYS A 66 48.47 -2.73 0.96
CA LYS A 66 49.20 -2.39 -0.27
C LYS A 66 48.27 -1.84 -1.36
N GLU A 67 47.12 -2.48 -1.57
CA GLU A 67 46.12 -2.06 -2.55
C GLU A 67 45.44 -0.73 -2.20
N ARG A 68 45.57 -0.27 -0.95
CA ARG A 68 45.01 1.01 -0.48
C ARG A 68 46.03 2.15 -0.48
N LEU A 69 47.27 1.89 -0.91
CA LEU A 69 48.35 2.86 -0.84
C LEU A 69 47.99 4.19 -1.54
N ASP A 70 47.48 4.13 -2.76
CA ASP A 70 47.08 5.33 -3.52
C ASP A 70 45.99 6.14 -2.80
N PHE A 71 45.01 5.45 -2.21
CA PHE A 71 43.97 6.10 -1.41
C PHE A 71 44.55 6.80 -0.19
N VAL A 72 45.50 6.17 0.51
CA VAL A 72 46.12 6.71 1.73
C VAL A 72 47.08 7.85 1.42
N MET A 73 47.84 7.76 0.33
CA MET A 73 48.86 8.72 -0.08
C MET A 73 48.33 9.85 -0.96
N LYS A 74 47.03 9.86 -1.31
CA LYS A 74 46.40 10.96 -2.05
C LYS A 74 46.78 12.33 -1.44
N GLY A 75 47.44 13.16 -2.26
CA GLY A 75 47.92 14.49 -1.89
C GLY A 75 49.34 14.54 -1.32
N ILE A 76 50.06 13.42 -1.27
CA ILE A 76 51.46 13.33 -0.84
C ILE A 76 52.32 12.99 -2.06
N GLU A 77 53.24 13.89 -2.40
CA GLU A 77 54.06 13.78 -3.62
C GLU A 77 55.32 12.92 -3.41
N GLU A 78 55.87 12.91 -2.19
CA GLU A 78 57.12 12.19 -1.86
C GLU A 78 56.90 11.19 -0.72
N TYR A 79 57.07 9.90 -1.04
CA TYR A 79 57.09 8.81 -0.07
C TYR A 79 57.94 7.64 -0.58
N GLU A 80 58.39 6.77 0.33
CA GLU A 80 59.20 5.60 0.00
C GLU A 80 58.61 4.34 0.64
N ILE A 81 58.36 3.29 -0.15
CA ILE A 81 57.99 1.98 0.39
C ILE A 81 59.24 1.33 0.97
N VAL A 82 59.24 1.12 2.29
CA VAL A 82 60.39 0.61 3.04
C VAL A 82 60.38 -0.92 3.09
N THR A 83 59.21 -1.51 3.30
CA THR A 83 59.02 -2.96 3.28
C THR A 83 57.58 -3.31 2.95
N GLU A 84 57.40 -4.48 2.36
CA GLU A 84 56.11 -5.16 2.25
C GLU A 84 56.05 -6.27 3.30
N MET A 85 54.85 -6.61 3.77
CA MET A 85 54.64 -7.61 4.81
C MET A 85 53.24 -8.22 4.73
N LYS A 86 53.06 -9.46 5.20
CA LYS A 86 51.74 -10.06 5.31
C LYS A 86 51.00 -9.55 6.54
N GLY A 87 49.67 -9.47 6.45
CA GLY A 87 48.82 -9.08 7.57
C GLY A 87 49.01 -9.96 8.81
N SER A 88 49.35 -11.24 8.62
CA SER A 88 49.70 -12.18 9.71
C SER A 88 50.89 -11.73 10.55
N GLU A 89 51.84 -10.98 9.97
CA GLU A 89 53.01 -10.44 10.67
C GLU A 89 52.66 -9.21 11.51
N LEU A 90 51.52 -8.57 11.25
CA LEU A 90 51.06 -7.39 11.94
C LEU A 90 50.16 -7.71 13.14
N ILE A 91 49.87 -8.98 13.42
CA ILE A 91 48.99 -9.40 14.53
C ILE A 91 49.74 -9.37 15.86
N GLY A 92 49.08 -8.87 16.92
CA GLY A 92 49.64 -8.76 18.26
C GLY A 92 50.55 -7.56 18.47
N LEU A 93 50.64 -6.63 17.52
CA LEU A 93 51.42 -5.39 17.67
C LEU A 93 50.72 -4.45 18.66
N ALA A 94 51.46 -4.00 19.68
CA ALA A 94 50.97 -3.05 20.67
C ALA A 94 51.06 -1.60 20.17
N TYR A 95 49.99 -0.83 20.38
CA TYR A 95 49.91 0.57 19.95
C TYR A 95 49.41 1.50 21.08
N GLU A 96 49.63 2.80 20.92
CA GLU A 96 49.12 3.83 21.81
C GLU A 96 47.67 4.20 21.47
N PRO A 97 46.78 4.36 22.46
CA PRO A 97 45.41 4.77 22.19
C PRO A 97 45.34 6.18 21.55
N ILE A 98 44.19 6.48 20.94
CA ILE A 98 43.91 7.84 20.44
C ILE A 98 43.61 8.79 21.60
N VAL A 99 42.92 8.29 22.64
CA VAL A 99 42.64 9.04 23.88
C VAL A 99 43.11 8.27 25.10
N ASP A 100 43.61 8.97 26.11
CA ASP A 100 44.19 8.37 27.32
C ASP A 100 43.17 8.25 28.47
N ASP A 101 41.98 8.84 28.33
CA ASP A 101 40.95 8.94 29.36
C ASP A 101 40.56 7.56 29.94
N PHE A 102 40.54 6.52 29.10
CA PHE A 102 40.14 5.17 29.49
C PHE A 102 41.25 4.34 30.15
N LEU A 103 42.51 4.78 30.10
CA LEU A 103 43.65 4.02 30.68
C LEU A 103 43.54 3.80 32.20
N LYS A 104 42.73 4.61 32.88
CA LYS A 104 42.50 4.53 34.32
C LYS A 104 41.37 3.56 34.69
N LEU A 105 40.53 3.15 33.74
CA LEU A 105 39.41 2.25 34.00
C LEU A 105 39.93 0.86 34.37
N PRO A 106 39.43 0.21 35.44
CA PRO A 106 39.90 -1.11 35.87
C PRO A 106 39.90 -2.18 34.76
N GLU A 107 38.87 -2.18 33.94
CA GLU A 107 38.67 -3.10 32.81
C GLU A 107 39.63 -2.88 31.64
N VAL A 108 40.26 -1.70 31.55
CA VAL A 108 41.29 -1.38 30.55
C VAL A 108 42.68 -1.56 31.17
N LYS A 109 42.92 -0.94 32.33
CA LYS A 109 44.20 -0.94 33.04
C LYS A 109 44.71 -2.36 33.34
N ASN A 110 43.82 -3.27 33.71
CA ASN A 110 44.17 -4.63 34.10
C ASN A 110 44.03 -5.65 32.96
N ASN A 111 43.69 -5.20 31.75
CA ASN A 111 43.47 -6.09 30.62
C ASN A 111 44.65 -6.01 29.63
N PRO A 112 45.51 -7.04 29.52
CA PRO A 112 46.65 -7.01 28.61
C PRO A 112 46.24 -7.07 27.12
N ALA A 113 44.98 -7.41 26.81
CA ALA A 113 44.49 -7.52 25.43
C ALA A 113 44.27 -6.15 24.76
N VAL A 114 44.01 -5.08 25.52
CA VAL A 114 43.67 -3.78 24.93
C VAL A 114 44.85 -3.16 24.18
N TYR A 115 44.55 -2.41 23.14
CA TYR A 115 45.51 -1.69 22.28
C TYR A 115 46.52 -2.59 21.57
N HIS A 116 46.03 -3.71 21.05
CA HIS A 116 46.76 -4.61 20.15
C HIS A 116 46.01 -4.83 18.83
N THR A 117 46.71 -5.32 17.82
CA THR A 117 46.14 -5.74 16.55
C THR A 117 45.65 -7.20 16.59
N TYR A 118 44.54 -7.48 15.92
CA TYR A 118 43.83 -8.77 15.92
C TYR A 118 43.50 -9.23 14.50
N PRO A 119 43.38 -10.55 14.27
CA PRO A 119 42.94 -11.05 12.98
C PRO A 119 41.46 -10.73 12.74
N GLY A 120 41.14 -10.20 11.57
CA GLY A 120 39.76 -9.93 11.12
C GLY A 120 39.59 -10.23 9.64
N ASP A 121 39.02 -11.40 9.32
CA ASP A 121 38.73 -11.83 7.94
C ASP A 121 37.61 -11.02 7.27
N TYR A 122 36.74 -10.41 8.07
CA TYR A 122 35.71 -9.46 7.63
C TYR A 122 36.25 -8.13 7.11
N VAL A 123 37.55 -7.83 7.29
CA VAL A 123 38.15 -6.59 6.79
C VAL A 123 38.23 -6.67 5.26
N GLU A 124 37.57 -5.73 4.59
CA GLU A 124 37.54 -5.63 3.13
C GLU A 124 38.66 -4.75 2.59
N ILE A 125 39.22 -5.13 1.43
CA ILE A 125 40.29 -4.38 0.75
C ILE A 125 39.78 -3.25 -0.15
N THR A 126 38.47 -3.11 -0.32
CA THR A 126 37.86 -2.18 -1.27
C THR A 126 37.65 -0.78 -0.67
N ALA A 127 37.70 -0.63 0.66
CA ALA A 127 37.42 0.62 1.37
C ALA A 127 38.43 0.92 2.49
N GLY A 128 38.62 2.21 2.80
CA GLY A 128 39.51 2.65 3.88
C GLY A 128 40.99 2.33 3.64
N THR A 129 41.67 1.90 4.70
CA THR A 129 43.14 1.66 4.76
C THR A 129 43.50 0.17 4.84
N GLY A 130 42.52 -0.72 4.89
CA GLY A 130 42.70 -2.14 5.20
C GLY A 130 43.03 -2.44 6.67
N ILE A 131 42.89 -1.46 7.57
CA ILE A 131 42.93 -1.65 9.03
C ILE A 131 41.67 -1.01 9.61
N VAL A 132 40.95 -1.76 10.44
CA VAL A 132 39.64 -1.35 10.98
C VAL A 132 39.72 -1.24 12.50
N THR A 133 39.14 -0.20 13.08
CA THR A 133 39.04 -0.06 14.54
C THR A 133 38.05 -1.05 15.13
N ILE A 134 38.36 -1.68 16.26
CA ILE A 134 37.43 -2.52 17.01
C ILE A 134 36.78 -1.68 18.11
N ASN A 135 35.52 -1.30 17.91
CA ASN A 135 34.68 -0.68 18.94
C ASN A 135 33.43 -1.55 19.23
N GLY A 136 33.58 -2.43 20.22
CA GLY A 136 32.52 -3.39 20.56
C GLY A 136 31.20 -2.80 21.07
N SER A 137 31.16 -1.50 21.36
CA SER A 137 29.97 -0.81 21.88
C SER A 137 29.02 -0.35 20.77
N TYR A 138 29.53 -0.07 19.57
CA TYR A 138 28.80 0.65 18.51
C TYR A 138 28.78 -0.06 17.14
N GLY A 139 29.17 -1.33 17.07
CA GLY A 139 29.11 -2.14 15.85
C GLY A 139 28.84 -3.61 16.14
N GLU A 140 28.02 -4.27 15.32
CA GLU A 140 27.71 -5.71 15.47
C GLU A 140 28.97 -6.56 15.26
N ILE A 141 29.67 -6.34 14.14
CA ILE A 141 30.92 -7.03 13.80
C ILE A 141 32.01 -6.71 14.83
N ASP A 142 32.13 -5.45 15.23
CA ASP A 142 33.10 -5.02 16.24
C ASP A 142 32.80 -5.64 17.62
N MET A 143 31.53 -5.83 17.98
CA MET A 143 31.13 -6.51 19.21
C MET A 143 31.55 -7.99 19.18
N GLU A 144 31.41 -8.66 18.03
CA GLU A 144 31.88 -10.04 17.86
C GLU A 144 33.41 -10.12 17.94
N ALA A 145 34.12 -9.23 17.24
CA ALA A 145 35.57 -9.15 17.26
C ALA A 145 36.11 -8.83 18.67
N ALA A 146 35.47 -7.90 19.39
CA ALA A 146 35.82 -7.55 20.77
C ALA A 146 35.65 -8.75 21.71
N LYS A 147 34.54 -9.48 21.62
CA LYS A 147 34.31 -10.71 22.41
C LYS A 147 35.33 -11.79 22.10
N ALA A 148 35.61 -12.05 20.83
CA ALA A 148 36.59 -13.04 20.41
C ALA A 148 38.00 -12.71 20.90
N SER A 149 38.31 -11.42 21.02
CA SER A 149 39.63 -10.90 21.40
C SER A 149 39.76 -10.59 22.90
N GLY A 150 38.72 -10.81 23.71
CA GLY A 150 38.72 -10.49 25.15
C GLY A 150 38.80 -8.99 25.47
N LEU A 151 38.34 -8.13 24.55
CA LEU A 151 38.35 -6.68 24.71
C LEU A 151 37.13 -6.18 25.50
N PRO A 152 37.29 -5.17 26.37
CA PRO A 152 36.16 -4.57 27.09
C PRO A 152 35.29 -3.74 26.12
N MET A 153 33.99 -3.65 26.42
CA MET A 153 33.07 -2.75 25.71
C MET A 153 32.88 -1.49 26.56
N ILE A 154 33.47 -0.37 26.11
CA ILE A 154 33.38 0.91 26.81
C ILE A 154 32.19 1.70 26.26
N MET A 155 31.21 1.96 27.11
CA MET A 155 29.99 2.71 26.77
C MET A 155 30.16 4.18 27.18
N ASP A 156 30.88 4.96 26.39
CA ASP A 156 31.19 6.39 26.64
C ASP A 156 30.10 7.36 26.18
N VAL A 157 29.02 6.84 25.59
CA VAL A 157 27.86 7.60 25.09
C VAL A 157 26.59 7.11 25.78
N ASN A 158 25.73 8.04 26.20
CA ASN A 158 24.39 7.77 26.76
C ASN A 158 23.37 7.41 25.67
N MET A 159 22.24 6.83 26.04
CA MET A 159 21.14 6.48 25.12
C MET A 159 20.50 7.69 24.39
N ASP A 160 20.75 8.91 24.85
CA ASP A 160 20.33 10.16 24.19
C ASP A 160 21.35 10.67 23.15
N GLY A 161 22.45 9.93 22.93
CA GLY A 161 23.49 10.26 21.96
C GLY A 161 24.53 11.29 22.43
N HIS A 162 24.62 11.58 23.73
CA HIS A 162 25.62 12.48 24.29
C HIS A 162 26.72 11.72 25.03
N PHE A 163 27.97 12.21 24.97
CA PHE A 163 29.06 11.63 25.75
C PHE A 163 28.83 11.77 27.25
N ASN A 164 29.25 10.76 28.03
CA ASN A 164 29.08 10.71 29.48
C ASN A 164 30.38 11.03 30.24
N GLU A 165 30.37 10.79 31.56
CA GLU A 165 31.50 11.09 32.46
C GLU A 165 32.79 10.34 32.13
N LEU A 166 32.72 9.23 31.38
CA LEU A 166 33.91 8.45 31.01
C LEU A 166 34.82 9.20 30.05
N LEU A 167 34.30 10.21 29.36
CA LEU A 167 35.07 11.05 28.43
C LEU A 167 34.89 12.55 28.76
N PRO A 168 35.52 13.03 29.87
CA PRO A 168 35.23 14.34 30.46
C PRO A 168 35.36 15.52 29.50
N THR A 169 36.31 15.45 28.56
CA THR A 169 36.58 16.51 27.57
C THR A 169 35.38 16.79 26.65
N TYR A 170 34.57 15.76 26.36
CA TYR A 170 33.42 15.86 25.43
C TYR A 170 32.08 15.65 26.12
N LYS A 171 32.07 15.48 27.45
CA LYS A 171 30.88 15.23 28.26
C LYS A 171 29.74 16.20 27.91
N GLY A 172 28.56 15.63 27.66
CA GLY A 172 27.35 16.39 27.35
C GLY A 172 27.28 16.94 25.92
N MET A 173 28.29 16.72 25.08
CA MET A 173 28.22 17.03 23.65
C MET A 173 27.53 15.91 22.88
N TYR A 174 26.67 16.26 21.93
CA TYR A 174 26.10 15.29 20.99
C TYR A 174 27.22 14.75 20.09
N VAL A 175 27.24 13.43 19.86
CA VAL A 175 28.38 12.75 19.21
C VAL A 175 28.75 13.33 17.83
N LYS A 176 27.76 13.70 17.00
CA LYS A 176 28.03 14.25 15.66
C LYS A 176 28.62 15.66 15.71
N GLU A 177 28.25 16.47 16.69
CA GLU A 177 28.80 17.81 16.92
C GLU A 177 30.23 17.73 17.48
N ALA A 178 30.49 16.75 18.32
CA ALA A 178 31.81 16.51 18.91
C ALA A 178 32.87 16.09 17.88
N ASN A 179 32.49 15.51 16.74
CA ASN A 179 33.44 15.07 15.70
C ASN A 179 34.46 16.15 15.34
N ARG A 180 34.02 17.38 15.10
CA ARG A 180 34.91 18.48 14.69
C ARG A 180 35.95 18.76 15.77
N LYS A 181 35.50 18.92 17.02
CA LYS A 181 36.39 19.20 18.16
C LYS A 181 37.36 18.04 18.40
N LEU A 182 36.87 16.80 18.36
CA LEU A 182 37.71 15.61 18.50
C LEU A 182 38.82 15.56 17.45
N ILE A 183 38.50 15.83 16.18
CA ILE A 183 39.49 15.86 15.09
C ILE A 183 40.51 16.99 15.33
N GLU A 184 40.06 18.19 15.71
CA GLU A 184 40.95 19.32 16.02
C GLU A 184 41.91 19.01 17.18
N ASP A 185 41.39 18.47 18.28
CA ASP A 185 42.17 18.08 19.46
C ASP A 185 43.20 16.99 19.11
N MET A 186 42.81 15.98 18.33
CA MET A 186 43.72 14.89 17.92
C MET A 186 44.71 15.32 16.85
N LYS A 187 44.37 16.30 16.00
CA LYS A 187 45.30 16.92 15.06
C LYS A 187 46.39 17.67 15.82
N ALA A 188 46.05 18.39 16.89
CA ALA A 188 47.02 19.05 17.78
C ALA A 188 47.97 18.04 18.47
N LYS A 189 47.53 16.79 18.67
CA LYS A 189 48.34 15.69 19.22
C LYS A 189 49.08 14.86 18.15
N ASN A 190 49.09 15.29 16.88
CA ASN A 190 49.68 14.54 15.77
C ASN A 190 49.13 13.10 15.61
N LYS A 191 47.83 12.88 15.91
CA LYS A 191 47.15 11.58 15.79
C LYS A 191 46.26 11.48 14.53
N VAL A 192 46.19 12.53 13.70
CA VAL A 192 45.40 12.54 12.43
C VAL A 192 46.35 12.45 11.24
N TRP A 193 46.12 11.49 10.34
CA TRP A 193 46.82 11.39 9.05
C TRP A 193 46.14 12.27 8.00
N ARG A 194 44.83 12.07 7.81
CA ARG A 194 44.01 12.85 6.87
C ARG A 194 42.58 12.96 7.37
N SER A 195 41.93 14.08 7.10
CA SER A 195 40.50 14.28 7.36
C SER A 195 39.88 15.06 6.20
N GLU A 196 38.80 14.55 5.61
CA GLU A 196 38.08 15.18 4.50
C GLU A 196 36.57 14.91 4.59
N PRO A 197 35.69 15.78 4.05
CA PRO A 197 34.26 15.48 3.94
C PRO A 197 34.03 14.27 3.03
N TYR A 198 33.09 13.40 3.41
CA TYR A 198 32.72 12.20 2.65
C TYR A 198 31.21 12.10 2.53
N VAL A 199 30.73 12.00 1.29
CA VAL A 199 29.29 11.87 1.01
C VAL A 199 28.94 10.39 0.85
N HIS A 200 28.02 9.92 1.70
CA HIS A 200 27.57 8.52 1.69
C HIS A 200 26.14 8.38 2.20
N SER A 201 25.53 7.24 1.93
CA SER A 201 24.20 6.91 2.44
C SER A 201 24.28 6.45 3.89
N TYR A 202 23.59 7.15 4.79
CA TYR A 202 23.62 6.90 6.23
C TYR A 202 22.20 6.71 6.80
N PRO A 203 22.00 5.78 7.75
CA PRO A 203 20.68 5.51 8.30
C PRO A 203 20.19 6.63 9.23
N HIS A 204 18.94 7.05 9.04
CA HIS A 204 18.23 7.98 9.91
C HIS A 204 16.96 7.34 10.47
N CYS A 205 16.46 7.90 11.57
CA CYS A 205 15.17 7.50 12.12
C CYS A 205 14.08 7.76 11.08
N TRP A 206 13.33 6.71 10.73
CA TRP A 206 12.25 6.76 9.73
C TRP A 206 11.05 7.64 10.12
N ARG A 207 11.06 8.20 11.34
CA ARG A 207 10.01 9.09 11.87
C ARG A 207 10.45 10.54 12.06
N CYS A 208 11.58 10.74 12.75
CA CYS A 208 12.05 12.08 13.11
C CYS A 208 13.27 12.56 12.34
N ASP A 209 13.79 11.75 11.41
CA ASP A 209 14.91 12.09 10.53
C ASP A 209 16.26 12.31 11.23
N THR A 210 16.40 12.00 12.53
CA THR A 210 17.67 12.07 13.27
C THR A 210 18.63 10.96 12.83
N PRO A 211 19.94 11.21 12.67
CA PRO A 211 20.92 10.17 12.34
C PRO A 211 20.93 9.05 13.38
N LEU A 212 20.90 7.80 12.93
CA LEU A 212 20.96 6.65 13.83
C LEU A 212 22.40 6.35 14.25
N LEU A 213 22.55 5.93 15.50
CA LEU A 213 23.80 5.43 16.04
C LEU A 213 23.59 3.94 16.33
N ASN A 214 24.48 3.10 15.83
CA ASN A 214 24.54 1.73 16.30
C ASN A 214 24.96 1.74 17.76
N TYR A 215 24.22 1.01 18.61
CA TYR A 215 24.38 1.08 20.04
C TYR A 215 24.04 -0.27 20.68
N SER A 216 24.95 -0.79 21.50
CA SER A 216 24.74 -2.04 22.22
C SER A 216 23.76 -1.86 23.38
N THR A 217 22.59 -2.48 23.26
CA THR A 217 21.55 -2.48 24.31
C THR A 217 20.86 -3.83 24.39
N ARG A 218 20.05 -4.03 25.44
CA ARG A 218 19.22 -5.23 25.60
C ARG A 218 17.96 -5.10 24.75
N SER A 219 17.62 -6.16 24.03
CA SER A 219 16.40 -6.22 23.22
C SER A 219 15.83 -7.63 23.17
N TRP A 220 14.53 -7.76 22.90
CA TRP A 220 13.85 -9.01 22.62
C TRP A 220 13.80 -9.25 21.11
N PHE A 221 14.10 -10.47 20.70
CA PHE A 221 14.15 -10.86 19.29
C PHE A 221 13.25 -12.05 18.99
N ILE A 222 12.62 -12.04 17.82
CA ILE A 222 12.09 -13.23 17.17
C ILE A 222 13.19 -13.83 16.30
N LYS A 223 13.45 -15.12 16.47
CA LYS A 223 14.47 -15.88 15.72
C LYS A 223 14.06 -16.16 14.27
N VAL A 224 14.01 -15.11 13.45
CA VAL A 224 13.63 -15.21 12.03
C VAL A 224 14.67 -15.97 11.21
N SER A 225 15.94 -15.90 11.60
CA SER A 225 17.03 -16.61 10.93
C SER A 225 16.79 -18.13 10.80
N GLU A 226 16.16 -18.75 11.80
CA GLU A 226 15.87 -20.19 11.85
C GLU A 226 14.75 -20.62 10.87
N ILE A 227 13.88 -19.70 10.42
CA ILE A 227 12.73 -20.00 9.55
C ILE A 227 12.89 -19.48 8.11
N LYS A 228 14.05 -18.91 7.78
CA LYS A 228 14.36 -18.29 6.49
C LYS A 228 13.90 -19.13 5.28
N GLN A 229 14.19 -20.43 5.30
CA GLN A 229 13.80 -21.32 4.20
C GLN A 229 12.28 -21.49 4.08
N LYS A 230 11.55 -21.52 5.20
CA LYS A 230 10.08 -21.55 5.19
C LYS A 230 9.51 -20.25 4.63
N LEU A 231 10.09 -19.10 4.97
CA LEU A 231 9.68 -17.80 4.42
C LEU A 231 9.85 -17.78 2.90
N ILE A 232 10.99 -18.21 2.38
CA ILE A 232 11.24 -18.27 0.93
C ILE A 232 10.26 -19.23 0.26
N LYS A 233 10.01 -20.41 0.85
CA LYS A 233 9.05 -21.39 0.32
C LYS A 233 7.62 -20.87 0.29
N ASN A 234 7.16 -20.22 1.36
CA ASN A 234 5.81 -19.63 1.41
C ASN A 234 5.69 -18.44 0.46
N ASN A 235 6.73 -17.62 0.30
CA ASN A 235 6.73 -16.49 -0.64
C ASN A 235 6.47 -16.94 -2.10
N LYS A 236 7.02 -18.09 -2.50
CA LYS A 236 6.79 -18.68 -3.84
C LYS A 236 5.32 -19.05 -4.12
N LYS A 237 4.51 -19.24 -3.07
CA LYS A 237 3.07 -19.55 -3.18
C LYS A 237 2.20 -18.30 -3.38
N ILE A 238 2.76 -17.11 -3.16
CA ILE A 238 2.06 -15.84 -3.25
C ILE A 238 2.15 -15.34 -4.69
N HIS A 239 1.02 -14.93 -5.26
CA HIS A 239 0.99 -14.20 -6.53
C HIS A 239 1.28 -12.71 -6.30
N TRP A 240 2.42 -12.25 -6.81
CA TRP A 240 2.83 -10.85 -6.71
C TRP A 240 2.58 -10.13 -8.03
N GLN A 241 1.90 -8.99 -7.96
CA GLN A 241 1.78 -8.06 -9.06
C GLN A 241 2.50 -6.75 -8.70
N PRO A 242 3.62 -6.41 -9.38
CA PRO A 242 4.23 -7.14 -10.50
C PRO A 242 5.09 -8.35 -10.06
N PRO A 243 5.29 -9.37 -10.94
CA PRO A 243 5.96 -10.64 -10.57
C PRO A 243 7.40 -10.49 -10.08
N HIS A 244 8.12 -9.47 -10.55
CA HIS A 244 9.54 -9.27 -10.22
C HIS A 244 9.78 -8.93 -8.74
N ILE A 245 8.75 -8.54 -7.97
CA ILE A 245 8.88 -8.28 -6.53
C ILE A 245 9.13 -9.58 -5.75
N GLN A 246 8.51 -10.68 -6.16
CA GLN A 246 8.58 -11.98 -5.48
C GLN A 246 10.02 -12.47 -5.35
N THR A 247 10.78 -12.45 -6.45
CA THR A 247 12.18 -12.89 -6.50
C THR A 247 13.19 -11.74 -6.35
N GLY A 248 12.77 -10.51 -6.65
CA GLY A 248 13.59 -9.31 -6.51
C GLY A 248 13.53 -8.73 -5.10
N ARG A 249 12.88 -7.58 -4.95
CA ARG A 249 12.95 -6.76 -3.73
C ARG A 249 12.55 -7.50 -2.46
N PHE A 250 11.50 -8.33 -2.49
CA PHE A 250 11.05 -9.08 -1.33
C PHE A 250 11.83 -10.40 -1.17
N GLY A 251 12.01 -11.17 -2.25
CA GLY A 251 12.78 -12.42 -2.24
C GLY A 251 14.21 -12.26 -1.71
N LYS A 252 14.97 -11.31 -2.26
CA LYS A 252 16.34 -11.01 -1.81
C LYS A 252 16.41 -10.54 -0.37
N TRP A 253 15.35 -9.90 0.14
CA TRP A 253 15.27 -9.52 1.56
C TRP A 253 15.12 -10.73 2.46
N LEU A 254 14.27 -11.69 2.07
CA LEU A 254 14.12 -12.96 2.80
C LEU A 254 15.41 -13.77 2.77
N GLU A 255 16.16 -13.75 1.67
CA GLU A 255 17.49 -14.35 1.57
C GLU A 255 18.53 -13.73 2.53
N GLY A 256 18.32 -12.51 2.98
CA GLY A 256 19.17 -11.83 3.97
C GLY A 256 18.51 -11.67 5.35
N ALA A 257 17.39 -12.35 5.61
CA ALA A 257 16.59 -12.12 6.82
C ALA A 257 17.41 -12.39 8.09
N ARG A 258 17.36 -11.41 9.01
CA ARG A 258 17.98 -11.44 10.34
C ARG A 258 16.90 -11.55 11.41
N ASP A 259 17.32 -11.88 12.62
CA ASP A 259 16.42 -11.90 13.77
C ASP A 259 15.76 -10.53 13.98
N TRP A 260 14.46 -10.56 14.25
CA TRP A 260 13.66 -9.35 14.32
C TRP A 260 13.61 -8.85 15.76
N SER A 261 14.25 -7.71 16.02
CA SER A 261 14.09 -6.97 17.28
C SER A 261 12.66 -6.45 17.43
N ILE A 262 11.92 -7.02 18.37
CA ILE A 262 10.51 -6.71 18.63
C ILE A 262 10.30 -5.82 19.85
N SER A 263 11.31 -5.59 20.68
CA SER A 263 11.16 -4.70 21.84
C SER A 263 11.45 -3.24 21.51
N ARG A 264 10.69 -2.33 22.12
CA ARG A 264 10.91 -0.89 22.06
C ARG A 264 10.84 -0.32 23.49
N ASN A 265 11.82 0.50 23.86
CA ASN A 265 11.81 1.25 25.12
C ASN A 265 10.92 2.50 24.97
N ARG A 266 9.61 2.28 24.90
CA ARG A 266 8.58 3.31 24.69
C ARG A 266 7.44 3.16 25.69
N PHE A 267 6.53 4.13 25.69
CA PHE A 267 5.37 4.17 26.59
C PHE A 267 4.09 3.63 25.94
N TRP A 268 3.79 4.09 24.72
CA TRP A 268 2.58 3.73 23.98
C TRP A 268 2.86 2.58 23.01
N GLY A 269 2.16 1.47 23.18
CA GLY A 269 2.28 0.24 22.40
C GLY A 269 1.84 -0.96 23.23
N CYS A 270 1.67 -2.13 22.58
CA CYS A 270 1.31 -3.37 23.25
C CYS A 270 2.46 -3.83 24.19
N PRO A 271 2.25 -3.92 25.51
CA PRO A 271 3.31 -4.33 26.43
C PRO A 271 3.76 -5.78 26.19
N ILE A 272 5.07 -6.05 26.20
CA ILE A 272 5.57 -7.43 26.13
C ILE A 272 5.10 -8.18 27.40
N PRO A 273 4.35 -9.30 27.26
CA PRO A 273 3.71 -9.95 28.40
C PRO A 273 4.67 -10.92 29.13
N VAL A 274 5.91 -10.47 29.39
CA VAL A 274 6.93 -11.28 30.06
C VAL A 274 7.22 -10.72 31.45
N TRP A 275 7.13 -11.57 32.47
CA TRP A 275 7.52 -11.28 33.84
C TRP A 275 8.83 -11.98 34.17
N LYS A 276 9.71 -11.28 34.90
CA LYS A 276 11.02 -11.77 35.33
C LYS A 276 11.13 -11.75 36.85
N CYS A 277 11.61 -12.86 37.41
CA CYS A 277 11.98 -12.95 38.82
C CYS A 277 13.47 -12.65 39.03
N ALA A 278 13.83 -12.19 40.22
CA ALA A 278 15.22 -12.03 40.63
C ALA A 278 16.02 -13.35 40.64
N CYS A 279 15.34 -14.51 40.79
CA CYS A 279 15.99 -15.82 40.69
C CYS A 279 16.33 -16.25 39.24
N GLY A 280 15.93 -15.47 38.23
CA GLY A 280 16.19 -15.74 36.82
C GLY A 280 15.02 -16.34 36.06
N LEU A 281 14.00 -16.88 36.74
CA LEU A 281 12.79 -17.40 36.08
C LEU A 281 12.10 -16.28 35.29
N MET A 282 11.70 -16.59 34.05
CA MET A 282 10.86 -15.75 33.21
C MET A 282 9.55 -16.48 32.87
N ARG A 283 8.45 -15.74 32.79
CA ARG A 283 7.12 -16.26 32.41
C ARG A 283 6.49 -15.36 31.36
N CYS A 284 5.99 -15.96 30.28
CA CYS A 284 5.22 -15.27 29.25
C CYS A 284 3.75 -15.55 29.46
N ILE A 285 2.92 -14.51 29.63
CA ILE A 285 1.48 -14.62 29.86
C ILE A 285 0.74 -14.48 28.52
N GLY A 286 -0.05 -15.48 28.16
CA GLY A 286 -0.78 -15.54 26.89
C GLY A 286 -2.24 -15.08 26.96
N SER A 287 -2.80 -14.86 28.16
CA SER A 287 -4.21 -14.44 28.31
C SER A 287 -4.47 -13.69 29.61
N ILE A 288 -5.59 -12.95 29.67
CA ILE A 288 -6.07 -12.29 30.91
C ILE A 288 -6.39 -13.34 31.99
N LYS A 289 -6.89 -14.52 31.59
CA LYS A 289 -7.14 -15.63 32.51
C LYS A 289 -5.85 -16.08 33.20
N GLU A 290 -4.81 -16.34 32.40
CA GLU A 290 -3.49 -16.75 32.91
C GLU A 290 -2.85 -15.65 33.77
N LEU A 291 -3.00 -14.38 33.38
CA LEU A 291 -2.54 -13.24 34.19
C LEU A 291 -3.13 -13.29 35.59
N ARG A 292 -4.45 -13.56 35.70
CA ARG A 292 -5.16 -13.61 36.98
C ARG A 292 -4.70 -14.79 37.85
N GLU A 293 -4.50 -15.96 37.24
CA GLU A 293 -4.06 -17.18 37.94
C GLU A 293 -2.67 -17.02 38.57
N HIS A 294 -1.79 -16.24 37.92
CA HIS A 294 -0.42 -16.02 38.38
C HIS A 294 -0.20 -14.70 39.13
N ALA A 295 -1.16 -13.79 39.12
CA ALA A 295 -1.08 -12.51 39.84
C ALA A 295 -0.72 -12.76 41.30
N TYR A 296 0.23 -11.96 41.81
CA TYR A 296 0.72 -12.06 43.18
C TYR A 296 -0.46 -11.91 44.14
N GLN A 297 -0.64 -12.92 45.00
CA GLN A 297 -1.92 -13.26 45.60
C GLN A 297 -2.55 -12.09 46.38
N GLY A 298 -3.77 -11.70 46.01
CA GLY A 298 -4.74 -11.10 46.92
C GLY A 298 -5.34 -12.18 47.85
N ASN A 299 -6.53 -11.95 48.37
CA ASN A 299 -7.21 -12.93 49.20
C ASN A 299 -7.71 -14.15 48.39
N ARG A 300 -7.80 -15.30 49.05
CA ARG A 300 -8.45 -16.50 48.53
C ARG A 300 -9.83 -16.57 49.15
N TYR A 301 -10.87 -16.65 48.32
CA TYR A 301 -12.24 -16.68 48.79
C TYR A 301 -12.83 -18.08 48.67
N ILE A 302 -13.49 -18.55 49.72
CA ILE A 302 -14.24 -19.80 49.71
C ILE A 302 -15.70 -19.45 49.97
N PHE A 303 -16.47 -19.32 48.89
CA PHE A 303 -17.90 -19.04 48.96
C PHE A 303 -18.66 -20.35 49.16
N VAL A 304 -19.39 -20.46 50.26
CA VAL A 304 -20.25 -21.61 50.57
C VAL A 304 -21.70 -21.19 50.42
N ARG A 305 -22.44 -21.87 49.53
CA ARG A 305 -23.90 -21.71 49.53
C ARG A 305 -24.46 -22.41 50.76
N HIS A 306 -25.35 -21.75 51.51
CA HIS A 306 -25.99 -22.36 52.67
C HIS A 306 -26.59 -23.76 52.36
N GLY A 307 -26.68 -24.62 53.37
CA GLY A 307 -27.36 -25.91 53.24
C GLY A 307 -28.87 -25.76 53.00
N GLU A 308 -29.55 -26.84 52.59
CA GLU A 308 -31.00 -26.84 52.39
C GLU A 308 -31.77 -26.35 53.63
N ALA A 309 -32.54 -25.29 53.46
CA ALA A 309 -33.45 -24.75 54.48
C ALA A 309 -34.91 -25.15 54.21
N GLU A 310 -35.77 -24.99 55.20
CA GLU A 310 -37.20 -25.37 55.10
C GLU A 310 -37.90 -24.75 53.89
N ASN A 311 -37.61 -23.48 53.56
CA ASN A 311 -38.16 -22.83 52.37
C ASN A 311 -37.67 -23.44 51.06
N ASN A 312 -36.41 -23.89 51.00
CA ASN A 312 -35.89 -24.58 49.82
C ASN A 312 -36.58 -25.93 49.63
N ALA A 313 -36.75 -26.69 50.72
CA ALA A 313 -37.42 -28.00 50.70
C ALA A 313 -38.90 -27.86 50.30
N ALA A 314 -39.55 -26.78 50.73
CA ALA A 314 -40.93 -26.45 50.37
C ALA A 314 -41.08 -25.77 48.99
N GLY A 315 -39.98 -25.43 48.32
CA GLY A 315 -39.96 -24.93 46.95
C GLY A 315 -40.42 -23.49 46.76
N PHE A 316 -40.18 -22.62 47.74
CA PHE A 316 -40.46 -21.18 47.65
C PHE A 316 -39.23 -20.31 47.99
N ASP A 317 -39.16 -19.15 47.36
CA ASP A 317 -38.03 -18.23 47.52
C ASP A 317 -38.22 -17.33 48.75
N ASN A 318 -37.13 -17.01 49.46
CA ASN A 318 -37.16 -16.11 50.61
C ASN A 318 -35.96 -15.17 50.62
N SER A 319 -36.28 -13.89 50.52
CA SER A 319 -35.41 -12.72 50.56
C SER A 319 -35.74 -11.75 51.70
N ASP A 320 -36.84 -11.96 52.46
CA ASP A 320 -37.11 -11.24 53.71
C ASP A 320 -36.44 -11.93 54.91
N PRO A 321 -35.42 -11.32 55.55
CA PRO A 321 -34.72 -11.91 56.70
C PRO A 321 -35.60 -12.04 57.95
N LYS A 322 -36.74 -11.35 58.03
CA LYS A 322 -37.69 -11.47 59.16
C LYS A 322 -38.42 -12.81 59.15
N LYS A 323 -38.53 -13.46 57.98
CA LYS A 323 -39.10 -14.80 57.84
C LYS A 323 -38.00 -15.84 58.07
N VAL A 324 -38.03 -16.46 59.25
CA VAL A 324 -36.95 -17.33 59.71
C VAL A 324 -37.16 -18.75 59.20
N PHE A 325 -36.24 -19.21 58.35
CA PHE A 325 -36.21 -20.60 57.87
C PHE A 325 -34.89 -21.26 58.29
N PRO A 326 -34.92 -22.21 59.26
CA PRO A 326 -33.75 -22.97 59.66
C PRO A 326 -33.37 -24.04 58.62
N LEU A 327 -32.18 -24.62 58.79
CA LEU A 327 -31.71 -25.75 58.01
C LEU A 327 -32.51 -27.03 58.32
N THR A 328 -32.83 -27.78 57.26
CA THR A 328 -33.37 -29.13 57.41
C THR A 328 -32.27 -30.08 57.90
N ALA A 329 -32.64 -31.29 58.34
CA ALA A 329 -31.65 -32.32 58.68
C ALA A 329 -30.68 -32.64 57.51
N LYS A 330 -31.19 -32.56 56.27
CA LYS A 330 -30.39 -32.68 55.05
C LYS A 330 -29.45 -31.48 54.89
N GLY A 331 -29.92 -30.26 55.11
CA GLY A 331 -29.10 -29.05 55.10
C GLY A 331 -27.96 -29.07 56.11
N GLN A 332 -28.23 -29.54 57.33
CA GLN A 332 -27.19 -29.72 58.36
C GLN A 332 -26.14 -30.77 57.93
N LYS A 333 -26.56 -31.87 57.30
CA LYS A 333 -25.64 -32.88 56.74
C LYS A 333 -24.78 -32.29 55.61
N GLN A 334 -25.36 -31.48 54.74
CA GLN A 334 -24.63 -30.77 53.69
C GLN A 334 -23.59 -29.81 54.28
N ALA A 335 -23.96 -29.03 55.29
CA ALA A 335 -23.04 -28.13 56.00
C ALA A 335 -21.84 -28.89 56.62
N ARG A 336 -22.08 -30.05 57.24
CA ARG A 336 -20.98 -30.91 57.74
C ARG A 336 -20.16 -31.51 56.59
N SER A 337 -20.77 -31.84 55.46
CA SER A 337 -20.08 -32.39 54.30
C SER A 337 -19.11 -31.39 53.70
N VAL A 338 -19.56 -30.15 53.46
CA VAL A 338 -18.67 -29.09 52.95
C VAL A 338 -17.61 -28.72 53.99
N ALA A 339 -17.92 -28.74 55.28
CA ALA A 339 -16.90 -28.59 56.31
C ALA A 339 -15.80 -29.65 56.20
N LYS A 340 -16.15 -30.91 55.90
CA LYS A 340 -15.17 -31.97 55.69
C LYS A 340 -14.30 -31.74 54.45
N GLU A 341 -14.89 -31.25 53.36
CA GLU A 341 -14.17 -30.88 52.14
C GLU A 341 -13.10 -29.81 52.40
N LEU A 342 -13.40 -28.89 53.32
CA LEU A 342 -12.56 -27.74 53.64
C LEU A 342 -11.51 -28.01 54.74
N MET A 343 -11.31 -29.26 55.17
CA MET A 343 -10.36 -29.59 56.25
C MET A 343 -8.91 -29.23 55.94
N GLU A 344 -8.50 -29.33 54.68
CA GLU A 344 -7.14 -29.03 54.24
C GLU A 344 -6.93 -27.54 53.91
N ASP A 345 -8.01 -26.76 53.85
CA ASP A 345 -7.94 -25.33 53.56
C ASP A 345 -7.58 -24.54 54.83
N HIS A 346 -6.46 -23.80 54.77
CA HIS A 346 -6.11 -22.84 55.83
C HIS A 346 -7.01 -21.61 55.73
N ILE A 347 -8.10 -21.57 56.50
CA ILE A 347 -9.01 -20.42 56.55
C ILE A 347 -8.49 -19.44 57.61
N ASP A 348 -8.52 -18.13 57.33
CA ASP A 348 -8.16 -17.05 58.27
C ASP A 348 -9.40 -16.40 58.89
N PHE A 349 -10.46 -16.15 58.09
CA PHE A 349 -11.68 -15.46 58.53
C PHE A 349 -12.95 -16.17 58.05
N ILE A 350 -14.04 -16.06 58.82
CA ILE A 350 -15.37 -16.54 58.43
C ILE A 350 -16.34 -15.36 58.41
N PHE A 351 -16.93 -15.11 57.24
CA PHE A 351 -18.05 -14.20 57.06
C PHE A 351 -19.32 -14.99 56.77
N SER A 352 -20.47 -14.51 57.23
CA SER A 352 -21.76 -15.11 56.95
C SER A 352 -22.81 -14.06 56.67
N SER A 353 -23.72 -14.39 55.76
CA SER A 353 -25.01 -13.71 55.68
C SER A 353 -25.75 -13.82 57.03
N PRO A 354 -26.46 -12.77 57.47
CA PRO A 354 -27.23 -12.77 58.72
C PRO A 354 -28.49 -13.65 58.65
N PHE A 355 -28.86 -14.16 57.47
CA PHE A 355 -30.00 -15.06 57.32
C PHE A 355 -29.78 -16.35 58.12
N ARG A 356 -30.85 -16.82 58.79
CA ARG A 356 -30.79 -17.97 59.70
C ARG A 356 -30.10 -19.20 59.08
N ARG A 357 -30.49 -19.58 57.86
CA ARG A 357 -29.91 -20.71 57.11
C ARG A 357 -28.41 -20.60 56.84
N ALA A 358 -27.93 -19.39 56.53
CA ALA A 358 -26.51 -19.14 56.29
C ALA A 358 -25.74 -19.14 57.61
N LYS A 359 -26.28 -18.50 58.64
CA LYS A 359 -25.74 -18.49 60.00
C LYS A 359 -25.55 -19.91 60.55
N GLU A 360 -26.58 -20.75 60.50
CA GLU A 360 -26.49 -22.14 60.96
C GLU A 360 -25.47 -22.95 60.16
N THR A 361 -25.37 -22.71 58.85
CA THR A 361 -24.34 -23.34 58.01
C THR A 361 -22.93 -22.93 58.46
N ALA A 362 -22.70 -21.63 58.69
CA ALA A 362 -21.42 -21.10 59.17
C ALA A 362 -21.06 -21.63 60.56
N GLU A 363 -22.02 -21.70 61.48
CA GLU A 363 -21.86 -22.25 62.82
C GLU A 363 -21.47 -23.74 62.76
N ILE A 364 -22.12 -24.54 61.92
CA ILE A 364 -21.78 -25.95 61.74
C ILE A 364 -20.37 -26.13 61.17
N ILE A 365 -19.98 -25.30 60.18
CA ILE A 365 -18.63 -25.33 59.60
C ILE A 365 -17.60 -24.95 60.67
N ASN A 366 -17.86 -23.89 61.43
CA ASN A 366 -16.99 -23.42 62.51
C ASN A 366 -16.84 -24.46 63.64
N GLU A 367 -17.93 -25.11 64.03
CA GLU A 367 -17.91 -26.19 65.01
C GLU A 367 -17.10 -27.39 64.51
N THR A 368 -17.32 -27.78 63.24
CA THR A 368 -16.68 -28.97 62.66
C THR A 368 -15.17 -28.77 62.43
N LEU A 369 -14.76 -27.59 61.94
CA LEU A 369 -13.36 -27.32 61.58
C LEU A 369 -12.55 -26.72 62.73
N PHE A 370 -13.16 -25.83 63.52
CA PHE A 370 -12.45 -25.01 64.50
C PHE A 370 -12.97 -25.21 65.94
N LYS A 371 -13.86 -26.18 66.18
CA LYS A 371 -14.48 -26.42 67.50
C LYS A 371 -15.17 -25.17 68.06
N GLY A 372 -15.75 -24.37 67.18
CA GLY A 372 -16.47 -23.14 67.53
C GLY A 372 -15.57 -21.97 67.94
N LYS A 373 -14.24 -22.11 67.86
CA LYS A 373 -13.28 -21.12 68.37
C LYS A 373 -13.10 -19.90 67.47
N LYS A 374 -13.58 -19.94 66.23
CA LYS A 374 -13.39 -18.85 65.27
C LYS A 374 -14.56 -17.87 65.30
N GLU A 375 -14.26 -16.59 65.19
CA GLU A 375 -15.29 -15.57 65.07
C GLU A 375 -16.01 -15.67 63.72
N ILE A 376 -17.34 -15.56 63.73
CA ILE A 376 -18.19 -15.46 62.53
C ILE A 376 -18.67 -14.01 62.43
N ILE A 377 -18.25 -13.33 61.36
CA ILE A 377 -18.59 -11.93 61.10
C ILE A 377 -19.83 -11.89 60.20
N PHE A 378 -20.88 -11.19 60.61
CA PHE A 378 -22.11 -11.05 59.83
C PHE A 378 -22.09 -9.77 58.98
N ASP A 379 -22.41 -9.88 57.69
CA ASP A 379 -22.39 -8.73 56.77
C ASP A 379 -23.66 -8.65 55.92
N GLN A 380 -24.19 -7.43 55.76
CA GLN A 380 -25.43 -7.18 55.01
C GLN A 380 -25.22 -7.18 53.50
N HIS A 381 -24.01 -6.96 52.99
CA HIS A 381 -23.75 -6.94 51.55
C HIS A 381 -23.85 -8.31 50.90
N ILE A 382 -23.82 -9.39 51.69
CA ILE A 382 -23.90 -10.79 51.24
C ILE A 382 -25.25 -11.44 51.60
N VAL A 383 -26.31 -10.65 51.78
CA VAL A 383 -27.69 -11.14 51.93
C VAL A 383 -28.28 -11.66 50.62
N GLU A 384 -29.38 -12.40 50.72
CA GLU A 384 -30.07 -12.97 49.55
C GLU A 384 -30.49 -11.86 48.59
N HIS A 385 -30.59 -12.19 47.30
CA HIS A 385 -31.17 -11.30 46.30
C HIS A 385 -32.57 -10.86 46.74
N ASN A 386 -32.80 -9.55 46.94
CA ASN A 386 -34.13 -9.07 47.31
C ASN A 386 -35.11 -9.22 46.14
N LEU A 387 -36.14 -10.05 46.33
CA LEU A 387 -37.12 -10.37 45.28
C LEU A 387 -38.38 -9.50 45.36
N GLY A 388 -38.48 -8.55 46.30
CA GLY A 388 -39.60 -7.62 46.39
C GLY A 388 -40.94 -8.33 46.56
N GLU A 389 -41.91 -8.01 45.69
CA GLU A 389 -43.24 -8.63 45.68
C GLU A 389 -43.21 -10.15 45.41
N PHE A 390 -42.11 -10.69 44.89
CA PHE A 390 -41.97 -12.11 44.58
C PHE A 390 -41.44 -12.95 45.76
N ASP A 391 -41.16 -12.33 46.91
CA ASP A 391 -40.81 -13.06 48.14
C ASP A 391 -41.94 -14.01 48.57
N GLY A 392 -41.59 -15.27 48.88
CA GLY A 392 -42.55 -16.31 49.28
C GLY A 392 -43.27 -16.98 48.10
N THR A 393 -42.99 -16.59 46.85
CA THR A 393 -43.54 -17.28 45.67
C THR A 393 -42.78 -18.56 45.36
N LYS A 394 -43.36 -19.43 44.51
CA LYS A 394 -42.73 -20.67 44.07
C LYS A 394 -41.39 -20.39 43.38
N SER A 395 -40.36 -21.16 43.71
CA SER A 395 -39.02 -20.93 43.17
C SER A 395 -38.99 -20.84 41.65
N GLY A 396 -38.32 -19.81 41.16
CA GLY A 396 -38.21 -19.51 39.72
C GLY A 396 -39.35 -18.68 39.13
N THR A 397 -40.34 -18.27 39.93
CA THR A 397 -41.41 -17.33 39.48
C THR A 397 -40.83 -15.96 39.15
N TYR A 398 -39.89 -15.45 39.95
CA TYR A 398 -39.18 -14.19 39.69
C TYR A 398 -38.48 -14.20 38.32
N ARG A 399 -37.76 -15.28 37.99
CA ARG A 399 -37.03 -15.41 36.71
C ARG A 399 -37.93 -15.36 35.48
N LYS A 400 -39.19 -15.82 35.59
CA LYS A 400 -40.13 -15.88 34.45
C LYS A 400 -40.60 -14.51 33.96
N GLN A 401 -40.36 -13.45 34.73
CA GLN A 401 -40.74 -12.08 34.35
C GLN A 401 -39.82 -11.50 33.27
N PHE A 402 -38.58 -12.00 33.16
CA PHE A 402 -37.58 -11.45 32.26
C PHE A 402 -37.55 -12.18 30.92
N LYS A 403 -37.49 -11.42 29.82
CA LYS A 403 -37.48 -11.97 28.46
C LYS A 403 -36.16 -12.65 28.09
N ASN A 404 -35.04 -12.14 28.61
CA ASN A 404 -33.69 -12.63 28.32
C ASN A 404 -32.76 -12.32 29.51
N VAL A 405 -31.49 -12.69 29.39
CA VAL A 405 -30.48 -12.52 30.47
C VAL A 405 -30.12 -11.06 30.72
N ASP A 406 -30.16 -10.21 29.70
CA ASP A 406 -29.90 -8.76 29.84
C ASP A 406 -31.02 -8.08 30.65
N ALA A 407 -32.29 -8.39 30.34
CA ALA A 407 -33.43 -7.93 31.12
C ALA A 407 -33.34 -8.40 32.59
N TRP A 408 -32.95 -9.65 32.83
CA TRP A 408 -32.74 -10.15 34.19
C TRP A 408 -31.55 -9.48 34.91
N HIS A 409 -30.56 -8.98 34.15
CA HIS A 409 -29.44 -8.25 34.73
C HIS A 409 -29.84 -6.86 35.22
N THR A 410 -30.58 -6.11 34.39
CA THR A 410 -30.78 -4.65 34.59
C THR A 410 -32.16 -4.25 35.09
N GLU A 411 -33.22 -5.00 34.80
CA GLU A 411 -34.58 -4.60 35.18
C GLU A 411 -34.83 -4.75 36.68
N ARG A 412 -35.65 -3.85 37.24
CA ARG A 412 -36.03 -3.83 38.66
C ARG A 412 -37.53 -4.05 38.83
N PRO A 413 -37.98 -5.29 39.10
CA PRO A 413 -39.37 -5.54 39.47
C PRO A 413 -39.75 -4.79 40.76
N GLN A 414 -41.05 -4.59 41.00
CA GLN A 414 -41.51 -3.70 42.06
C GLN A 414 -41.00 -4.16 43.44
N GLY A 415 -40.21 -3.30 44.10
CA GLY A 415 -39.63 -3.56 45.42
C GLY A 415 -38.46 -4.56 45.45
N ALA A 416 -38.04 -5.07 44.29
CA ALA A 416 -36.92 -5.99 44.14
C ALA A 416 -35.62 -5.25 43.80
N GLU A 417 -34.48 -5.89 44.09
CA GLU A 417 -33.19 -5.54 43.51
C GLU A 417 -33.12 -6.05 42.06
N SER A 418 -32.32 -5.38 41.22
CA SER A 418 -31.82 -5.99 39.97
C SER A 418 -30.60 -6.86 40.28
N PHE A 419 -30.21 -7.76 39.37
CA PHE A 419 -28.96 -8.50 39.57
C PHE A 419 -27.73 -7.58 39.55
N GLU A 420 -27.78 -6.48 38.78
CA GLU A 420 -26.75 -5.43 38.81
C GLU A 420 -26.59 -4.77 40.19
N ASP A 421 -27.68 -4.57 40.94
CA ASP A 421 -27.62 -4.08 42.32
C ASP A 421 -26.91 -5.08 43.25
N VAL A 422 -27.24 -6.38 43.09
CA VAL A 422 -26.58 -7.46 43.83
C VAL A 422 -25.09 -7.50 43.50
N GLU A 423 -24.71 -7.40 42.22
CA GLU A 423 -23.32 -7.29 41.80
C GLU A 423 -22.62 -6.13 42.48
N LYS A 424 -23.20 -4.92 42.42
CA LYS A 424 -22.58 -3.73 42.99
C LYS A 424 -22.25 -3.92 44.48
N ARG A 425 -23.22 -4.38 45.30
CA ARG A 425 -22.97 -4.55 46.75
C ARG A 425 -21.99 -5.68 47.06
N VAL A 426 -21.98 -6.75 46.26
CA VAL A 426 -21.02 -7.85 46.44
C VAL A 426 -19.61 -7.43 46.05
N ASN A 427 -19.48 -6.64 44.99
CA ASN A 427 -18.19 -6.09 44.55
C ASN A 427 -17.66 -5.11 45.61
N ASP A 428 -18.49 -4.19 46.10
CA ASP A 428 -18.14 -3.26 47.18
C ASP A 428 -17.63 -4.03 48.43
N PHE A 429 -18.23 -5.18 48.75
CA PHE A 429 -17.81 -6.06 49.85
C PHE A 429 -16.47 -6.76 49.58
N VAL A 430 -16.29 -7.35 48.40
CA VAL A 430 -15.04 -8.02 48.02
C VAL A 430 -13.89 -7.01 48.00
N ASP A 431 -14.10 -5.83 47.42
CA ASP A 431 -13.11 -4.76 47.34
C ASP A 431 -12.75 -4.23 48.74
N TYR A 432 -13.73 -4.13 49.65
CA TYR A 432 -13.48 -3.83 51.06
C TYR A 432 -12.57 -4.89 51.72
N LEU A 433 -12.84 -6.18 51.49
CA LEU A 433 -12.03 -7.27 52.03
C LEU A 433 -10.62 -7.27 51.45
N ASP A 434 -10.46 -7.05 50.15
CA ASP A 434 -9.14 -6.94 49.49
C ASP A 434 -8.34 -5.73 49.95
N LYS A 435 -9.01 -4.64 50.34
CA LYS A 435 -8.35 -3.48 50.95
C LYS A 435 -7.94 -3.74 52.41
N LYS A 436 -8.77 -4.47 53.16
CA LYS A 436 -8.57 -4.69 54.60
C LYS A 436 -7.63 -5.87 54.90
N TYR A 437 -7.69 -6.91 54.10
CA TYR A 437 -6.96 -8.16 54.26
C TYR A 437 -6.12 -8.43 53.01
N GLN A 438 -4.94 -9.02 53.18
CA GLN A 438 -4.07 -9.38 52.07
C GLN A 438 -3.49 -10.77 52.31
N GLN A 439 -3.49 -11.62 51.28
CA GLN A 439 -3.00 -13.01 51.34
C GLN A 439 -3.70 -13.84 52.40
N LYS A 440 -5.00 -13.62 52.59
CA LYS A 440 -5.84 -14.35 53.55
C LYS A 440 -6.82 -15.26 52.84
N THR A 441 -7.12 -16.40 53.44
CA THR A 441 -8.22 -17.25 52.99
C THR A 441 -9.48 -16.89 53.77
N ILE A 442 -10.48 -16.37 53.06
CA ILE A 442 -11.71 -15.86 53.65
C ILE A 442 -12.86 -16.78 53.23
N LEU A 443 -13.47 -17.46 54.20
CA LEU A 443 -14.65 -18.28 53.98
C LEU A 443 -15.90 -17.41 54.13
N ILE A 444 -16.79 -17.45 53.14
CA ILE A 444 -18.01 -16.63 53.09
C ILE A 444 -19.22 -17.56 52.91
N VAL A 445 -20.10 -17.64 53.91
CA VAL A 445 -21.35 -18.41 53.82
C VAL A 445 -22.51 -17.52 53.39
N THR A 446 -23.06 -17.78 52.21
CA THR A 446 -24.06 -16.91 51.57
C THR A 446 -24.99 -17.71 50.62
N HIS A 447 -25.57 -17.03 49.62
CA HIS A 447 -26.68 -17.49 48.79
C HIS A 447 -26.32 -17.57 47.31
N GLY A 448 -27.18 -18.16 46.50
CA GLY A 448 -26.88 -18.53 45.12
C GLY A 448 -26.50 -17.36 44.21
N ASP A 449 -27.35 -16.32 44.15
CA ASP A 449 -27.11 -15.17 43.27
C ASP A 449 -25.94 -14.29 43.74
N VAL A 450 -25.69 -14.23 45.05
CA VAL A 450 -24.51 -13.56 45.63
C VAL A 450 -23.21 -14.21 45.15
N ILE A 451 -23.15 -15.55 45.15
CA ILE A 451 -21.97 -16.28 44.66
C ILE A 451 -21.81 -16.10 43.16
N ARG A 452 -22.91 -16.01 42.40
CA ARG A 452 -22.86 -15.72 40.96
C ARG A 452 -22.32 -14.31 40.69
N ALA A 453 -22.74 -13.31 41.46
CA ALA A 453 -22.20 -11.97 41.42
C ALA A 453 -20.70 -11.93 41.76
N ALA A 454 -20.29 -12.56 42.86
CA ALA A 454 -18.88 -12.65 43.26
C ALA A 454 -18.02 -13.35 42.20
N ARG A 455 -18.53 -14.44 41.61
CA ARG A 455 -17.87 -15.15 40.52
C ARG A 455 -17.76 -14.28 39.26
N LYS A 456 -18.79 -13.51 38.92
CA LYS A 456 -18.72 -12.58 37.80
C LYS A 456 -17.65 -11.52 38.03
N HIS A 457 -17.54 -10.97 39.24
CA HIS A 457 -16.49 -9.98 39.59
C HIS A 457 -15.09 -10.58 39.58
N LEU A 458 -14.89 -11.66 40.35
CA LEU A 458 -13.56 -12.26 40.54
C LEU A 458 -13.09 -13.07 39.31
N GLU A 459 -14.00 -13.63 38.51
CA GLU A 459 -13.66 -14.38 37.29
C GLU A 459 -13.94 -13.62 35.97
N TYR A 460 -14.56 -12.45 35.99
CA TYR A 460 -14.95 -11.63 34.83
C TYR A 460 -15.81 -12.40 33.82
N LYS A 461 -16.85 -13.08 34.34
CA LYS A 461 -17.76 -13.88 33.52
C LYS A 461 -18.72 -13.02 32.70
N THR A 462 -19.02 -13.45 31.48
CA THR A 462 -20.10 -12.87 30.68
C THR A 462 -21.46 -13.09 31.37
N LEU A 463 -22.49 -12.32 31.02
CA LEU A 463 -23.84 -12.55 31.55
C LEU A 463 -24.34 -13.97 31.22
N LYS A 464 -24.09 -14.46 30.00
CA LYS A 464 -24.48 -15.81 29.57
C LYS A 464 -23.82 -16.90 30.43
N GLU A 465 -22.51 -16.81 30.68
CA GLU A 465 -21.82 -17.76 31.57
C GLU A 465 -22.33 -17.65 33.02
N THR A 466 -22.58 -16.42 33.49
CA THR A 466 -23.03 -16.14 34.85
C THR A 466 -24.43 -16.72 35.10
N PHE A 467 -25.37 -16.53 34.18
CA PHE A 467 -26.76 -17.04 34.27
C PHE A 467 -26.93 -18.50 33.83
N GLY A 468 -25.92 -19.09 33.19
CA GLY A 468 -25.88 -20.50 32.84
C GLY A 468 -25.49 -21.43 34.00
N TRP A 469 -25.13 -20.90 35.17
CA TRP A 469 -24.63 -21.66 36.30
C TRP A 469 -25.23 -21.19 37.63
N MET A 470 -25.46 -22.12 38.56
CA MET A 470 -25.93 -21.86 39.92
C MET A 470 -25.23 -22.84 40.88
N PRO A 471 -24.60 -22.38 41.97
CA PRO A 471 -23.96 -23.27 42.95
C PRO A 471 -25.00 -24.14 43.67
N GLN A 472 -24.67 -25.39 43.97
CA GLN A 472 -25.57 -26.30 44.69
C GLN A 472 -25.67 -25.93 46.18
N LEU A 473 -26.80 -26.25 46.83
CA LEU A 473 -26.96 -26.04 48.28
C LEU A 473 -25.90 -26.83 49.06
N GLY A 474 -25.21 -26.16 49.98
CA GLY A 474 -24.13 -26.73 50.77
C GLY A 474 -22.90 -27.14 49.97
N SER A 475 -22.58 -26.40 48.90
CA SER A 475 -21.34 -26.57 48.12
C SER A 475 -20.40 -25.38 48.30
N ALA A 476 -19.09 -25.61 48.15
CA ALA A 476 -18.05 -24.57 48.17
C ALA A 476 -17.65 -24.17 46.73
N THR A 477 -17.35 -22.88 46.54
CA THR A 477 -16.79 -22.30 45.32
C THR A 477 -15.54 -21.51 45.71
N LYS A 478 -14.37 -21.95 45.22
CA LYS A 478 -13.08 -21.32 45.51
C LYS A 478 -12.77 -20.27 44.44
N LEU A 479 -12.54 -19.02 44.85
CA LEU A 479 -12.24 -17.86 44.00
C LEU A 479 -10.97 -17.15 44.49
N HIS A 480 -10.36 -16.30 43.66
CA HIS A 480 -9.11 -15.59 43.97
C HIS A 480 -9.19 -14.13 43.54
N SER A 481 -8.78 -13.19 44.41
CA SER A 481 -8.53 -11.80 44.00
C SER A 481 -7.11 -11.67 43.44
N GLY A 482 -6.94 -12.02 42.18
CA GLY A 482 -5.77 -11.60 41.42
C GLY A 482 -5.98 -10.15 40.96
N ARG A 483 -5.10 -9.22 41.35
CA ARG A 483 -5.20 -7.82 40.90
C ARG A 483 -5.05 -7.79 39.37
N LEU A 484 -6.04 -7.23 38.69
CA LEU A 484 -5.97 -6.95 37.26
C LEU A 484 -5.63 -5.48 37.00
N PRO A 485 -5.08 -5.16 35.83
CA PRO A 485 -4.72 -3.80 35.48
C PRO A 485 -5.98 -3.02 35.09
N ILE A 486 -6.51 -2.22 36.02
CA ILE A 486 -7.75 -1.46 35.85
C ILE A 486 -7.45 0.04 35.74
N ARG A 487 -8.08 0.72 34.78
CA ARG A 487 -8.12 2.18 34.64
C ARG A 487 -9.55 2.68 34.89
N GLY A 488 -9.79 3.30 36.04
CA GLY A 488 -11.15 3.61 36.49
C GLY A 488 -11.89 2.30 36.80
N ASP A 489 -12.91 1.98 36.00
CA ASP A 489 -13.70 0.75 36.13
C ASP A 489 -13.46 -0.25 34.96
N ALA A 490 -12.54 0.06 34.06
CA ALA A 490 -12.28 -0.73 32.85
C ALA A 490 -10.92 -1.44 32.90
N LEU A 491 -10.87 -2.68 32.40
CA LEU A 491 -9.62 -3.39 32.15
C LEU A 491 -8.79 -2.62 31.11
N ASP A 492 -7.53 -2.33 31.44
CA ASP A 492 -6.60 -1.66 30.55
C ASP A 492 -5.22 -2.32 30.64
N LEU A 493 -4.84 -3.06 29.59
CA LEU A 493 -3.57 -3.78 29.55
C LEU A 493 -2.38 -2.89 29.17
N HIS A 494 -2.56 -1.56 29.02
CA HIS A 494 -1.47 -0.67 28.67
C HIS A 494 -0.46 -0.50 29.82
N LYS A 495 0.75 -0.11 29.42
CA LYS A 495 1.96 -0.05 30.25
C LYS A 495 1.75 0.53 31.66
N PRO A 496 1.07 1.69 31.87
CA PRO A 496 0.94 2.26 33.21
C PRO A 496 0.23 1.34 34.21
N TYR A 497 -0.73 0.54 33.74
CA TYR A 497 -1.59 -0.28 34.59
C TYR A 497 -1.02 -1.70 34.72
N ILE A 498 -0.56 -2.29 33.61
CA ILE A 498 -0.03 -3.67 33.62
C ILE A 498 1.34 -3.77 34.31
N ASP A 499 2.12 -2.69 34.37
CA ASP A 499 3.40 -2.66 35.09
C ASP A 499 3.23 -2.73 36.62
N GLU A 500 2.04 -2.41 37.14
CA GLU A 500 1.71 -2.55 38.58
C GLU A 500 1.41 -3.99 38.98
N ILE A 501 1.18 -4.88 38.00
CA ILE A 501 0.80 -6.26 38.26
C ILE A 501 2.06 -7.09 38.47
N GLU A 502 2.25 -7.58 39.69
CA GLU A 502 3.29 -8.55 40.02
C GLU A 502 2.73 -9.97 39.90
N LEU A 503 3.57 -10.96 39.57
CA LEU A 503 3.20 -12.37 39.60
C LEU A 503 3.92 -13.11 40.73
N GLN A 504 3.37 -14.23 41.20
CA GLN A 504 4.08 -15.11 42.11
C GLN A 504 5.04 -16.04 41.37
N CYS A 505 6.31 -16.12 41.81
CA CYS A 505 7.30 -17.02 41.24
C CYS A 505 7.12 -18.45 41.76
N ASP A 506 6.85 -19.40 40.88
CA ASP A 506 6.70 -20.81 41.24
C ASP A 506 7.98 -21.46 41.80
N THR A 507 9.16 -20.90 41.49
CA THR A 507 10.44 -21.46 41.96
C THR A 507 10.82 -20.99 43.36
N CYS A 508 10.61 -19.71 43.67
CA CYS A 508 11.11 -19.11 44.93
C CYS A 508 10.05 -18.37 45.74
N GLY A 509 8.78 -18.38 45.32
CA GLY A 509 7.64 -17.74 45.99
C GLY A 509 7.63 -16.21 45.96
N LYS A 510 8.70 -15.56 45.50
CA LYS A 510 8.85 -14.08 45.46
C LYS A 510 8.09 -13.46 44.28
N ALA A 511 7.84 -12.16 44.37
CA ALA A 511 7.23 -11.39 43.28
C ALA A 511 8.09 -11.38 42.01
N MET A 512 7.43 -11.47 40.86
CA MET A 512 7.97 -11.27 39.52
C MET A 512 7.45 -9.94 38.98
N LYS A 513 8.28 -9.19 38.25
CA LYS A 513 7.89 -7.92 37.63
C LYS A 513 7.91 -8.04 36.11
N ARG A 514 6.99 -7.36 35.43
CA ARG A 514 6.98 -7.30 33.97
C ARG A 514 8.26 -6.65 33.47
N VAL A 515 8.77 -7.10 32.33
CA VAL A 515 9.77 -6.34 31.57
C VAL A 515 9.18 -5.00 31.15
N THR A 516 9.99 -3.96 31.01
CA THR A 516 9.44 -2.61 30.78
C THR A 516 9.08 -2.33 29.33
N ASP A 517 9.61 -3.12 28.39
CA ASP A 517 9.46 -2.94 26.94
C ASP A 517 8.03 -3.10 26.44
N VAL A 518 7.73 -2.39 25.34
CA VAL A 518 6.54 -2.59 24.50
C VAL A 518 6.96 -3.21 23.16
N LEU A 519 6.00 -3.78 22.43
CA LEU A 519 6.22 -4.38 21.12
C LEU A 519 6.44 -3.32 20.04
N ASP A 520 7.19 -3.71 19.01
CA ASP A 520 7.26 -3.05 17.71
C ASP A 520 5.85 -2.98 17.08
N CYS A 521 5.43 -1.82 16.58
CA CYS A 521 4.11 -1.66 15.96
C CYS A 521 3.96 -2.50 14.67
N TRP A 522 5.06 -2.91 14.04
CA TRP A 522 5.01 -3.86 12.94
C TRP A 522 4.58 -5.28 13.38
N PHE A 523 4.76 -5.62 14.66
CA PHE A 523 4.21 -6.84 15.26
C PHE A 523 2.70 -6.75 15.37
N GLU A 524 2.17 -5.63 15.88
CA GLU A 524 0.73 -5.41 16.01
C GLU A 524 0.02 -5.46 14.66
N SER A 525 0.53 -4.73 13.67
CA SER A 525 -0.04 -4.74 12.30
C SER A 525 0.14 -6.09 11.60
N GLY A 526 1.23 -6.82 11.84
CA GLY A 526 1.42 -8.17 11.32
C GLY A 526 0.50 -9.22 12.00
N ALA A 527 0.08 -8.97 13.25
CA ALA A 527 -0.85 -9.83 13.98
C ALA A 527 -2.32 -9.60 13.60
N MET A 528 -2.61 -8.52 12.86
CA MET A 528 -3.95 -8.11 12.45
C MET A 528 -4.85 -9.26 11.93
N PRO A 529 -4.37 -10.21 11.08
CA PRO A 529 -5.25 -11.25 10.52
C PRO A 529 -5.99 -12.08 11.58
N TYR A 530 -5.35 -12.38 12.71
CA TYR A 530 -5.93 -13.17 13.80
C TYR A 530 -6.35 -12.30 14.99
N ALA A 531 -5.62 -11.21 15.26
CA ALA A 531 -5.90 -10.33 16.39
C ALA A 531 -7.24 -9.59 16.26
N GLN A 532 -7.64 -9.20 15.03
CA GLN A 532 -8.93 -8.52 14.79
C GLN A 532 -10.14 -9.39 15.15
N LEU A 533 -9.96 -10.72 15.13
CA LEU A 533 -11.01 -11.71 15.39
C LEU A 533 -10.98 -12.23 16.84
N HIS A 534 -10.10 -11.69 17.69
CA HIS A 534 -9.85 -12.21 19.04
C HIS A 534 -9.45 -13.71 19.02
N TYR A 535 -8.85 -14.20 17.92
CA TYR A 535 -8.32 -15.55 17.82
C TYR A 535 -7.13 -15.73 18.78
N PRO A 536 -7.00 -16.87 19.48
CA PRO A 536 -7.78 -18.11 19.35
C PRO A 536 -8.99 -18.20 20.30
N PHE A 537 -9.33 -17.13 21.01
CA PHE A 537 -10.36 -17.15 22.05
C PHE A 537 -11.78 -17.16 21.45
N GLU A 538 -11.97 -16.42 20.36
CA GLU A 538 -13.24 -16.30 19.64
C GLU A 538 -13.04 -16.41 18.11
N ASN A 539 -14.14 -16.51 17.37
CA ASN A 539 -14.20 -16.45 15.89
C ASN A 539 -13.22 -17.39 15.15
N LYS A 540 -12.87 -18.52 15.78
CA LYS A 540 -11.92 -19.50 15.23
C LYS A 540 -12.30 -19.98 13.84
N LYS A 541 -13.56 -20.34 13.63
CA LYS A 541 -14.07 -20.81 12.33
C LYS A 541 -13.94 -19.73 11.26
N GLU A 542 -14.32 -18.50 11.59
CA GLU A 542 -14.23 -17.35 10.68
C GLU A 542 -12.77 -17.07 10.28
N PHE A 543 -11.83 -17.14 11.23
CA PHE A 543 -10.40 -17.03 10.93
C PHE A 543 -9.93 -18.16 10.00
N GLU A 544 -10.25 -19.41 10.34
CA GLU A 544 -9.77 -20.58 9.59
C GLU A 544 -10.34 -20.67 8.17
N GLU A 545 -11.56 -20.17 7.93
CA GLU A 545 -12.19 -20.11 6.60
C GLU A 545 -11.64 -18.96 5.74
N ASN A 546 -11.24 -17.84 6.35
CA ASN A 546 -10.80 -16.64 5.63
C ASN A 546 -9.28 -16.43 5.60
N PHE A 547 -8.50 -17.30 6.26
CA PHE A 547 -7.03 -17.24 6.28
C PHE A 547 -6.39 -18.37 5.43
N PRO A 548 -5.58 -18.06 4.41
CA PRO A 548 -5.03 -16.73 4.08
C PRO A 548 -5.98 -15.84 3.28
N ALA A 549 -5.84 -14.52 3.46
CA ALA A 549 -6.61 -13.53 2.71
C ALA A 549 -6.41 -13.68 1.19
N ASN A 550 -7.46 -13.51 0.39
CA ASN A 550 -7.33 -13.64 -1.07
C ASN A 550 -6.48 -12.53 -1.69
N PHE A 551 -6.54 -11.30 -1.17
CA PHE A 551 -5.90 -10.13 -1.77
C PHE A 551 -5.56 -9.04 -0.75
N ILE A 552 -4.40 -8.40 -0.94
CA ILE A 552 -4.02 -7.13 -0.30
C ILE A 552 -3.37 -6.18 -1.32
N ALA A 553 -3.37 -4.88 -1.06
CA ALA A 553 -2.64 -3.91 -1.89
C ALA A 553 -2.08 -2.75 -1.06
N GLU A 554 -0.76 -2.54 -1.13
CA GLU A 554 -0.08 -1.46 -0.43
C GLU A 554 1.15 -0.96 -1.20
N GLY A 555 1.80 0.09 -0.70
CA GLY A 555 3.00 0.67 -1.29
C GLY A 555 4.23 -0.25 -1.27
N LEU A 556 5.18 0.03 -2.18
CA LEU A 556 6.44 -0.68 -2.36
C LEU A 556 7.33 -0.69 -1.09
N ASP A 557 7.18 0.31 -0.23
CA ASP A 557 7.81 0.40 1.08
C ASP A 557 7.36 -0.73 2.04
N GLN A 558 6.16 -1.28 1.87
CA GLN A 558 5.64 -2.38 2.70
C GLN A 558 6.39 -3.70 2.52
N THR A 559 7.21 -3.82 1.46
CA THR A 559 8.21 -4.91 1.34
C THR A 559 9.24 -4.95 2.47
N ARG A 560 9.30 -3.90 3.30
CA ARG A 560 10.12 -3.80 4.53
C ARG A 560 9.31 -3.48 5.78
N GLY A 561 7.99 -3.55 5.68
CA GLY A 561 7.03 -3.25 6.74
C GLY A 561 5.97 -4.35 6.82
N TRP A 562 4.72 -4.01 6.49
CA TRP A 562 3.57 -4.87 6.74
C TRP A 562 3.62 -6.22 6.00
N PHE A 563 4.02 -6.25 4.72
CA PHE A 563 4.14 -7.51 3.99
C PHE A 563 5.14 -8.46 4.65
N TYR A 564 6.25 -7.92 5.16
CA TYR A 564 7.27 -8.70 5.84
C TYR A 564 6.75 -9.28 7.15
N THR A 565 6.12 -8.48 8.01
CA THR A 565 5.67 -8.97 9.32
C THR A 565 4.45 -9.87 9.24
N LEU A 566 3.51 -9.60 8.34
CA LEU A 566 2.45 -10.54 7.99
C LEU A 566 3.04 -11.91 7.60
N HIS A 567 4.01 -11.91 6.69
CA HIS A 567 4.62 -13.14 6.18
C HIS A 567 5.42 -13.90 7.25
N VAL A 568 6.14 -13.18 8.10
CA VAL A 568 6.89 -13.76 9.23
C VAL A 568 5.94 -14.40 10.24
N LEU A 569 4.94 -13.67 10.73
CA LEU A 569 4.01 -14.18 11.74
C LEU A 569 3.16 -15.33 11.20
N ALA A 570 2.66 -15.22 9.96
CA ALA A 570 1.91 -16.30 9.31
C ALA A 570 2.74 -17.58 9.14
N THR A 571 4.02 -17.45 8.79
CA THR A 571 4.93 -18.60 8.63
C THR A 571 5.27 -19.24 9.97
N ILE A 572 5.48 -18.45 11.04
CA ILE A 572 5.79 -18.97 12.37
C ILE A 572 4.58 -19.66 12.99
N LEU A 573 3.41 -19.03 12.93
CA LEU A 573 2.23 -19.48 13.66
C LEU A 573 1.39 -20.52 12.89
N PHE A 574 1.39 -20.47 11.55
CA PHE A 574 0.45 -21.25 10.73
C PHE A 574 1.10 -21.99 9.54
N ASP A 575 2.42 -21.87 9.37
CA ASP A 575 3.23 -22.45 8.28
C ASP A 575 2.65 -22.24 6.87
N ARG A 576 2.06 -21.07 6.62
CA ARG A 576 1.47 -20.68 5.33
C ARG A 576 1.64 -19.18 5.07
N PRO A 577 1.44 -18.70 3.83
CA PRO A 577 1.38 -17.27 3.53
C PRO A 577 0.26 -16.57 4.30
N ALA A 578 0.39 -15.26 4.55
CA ALA A 578 -0.68 -14.47 5.12
C ALA A 578 -1.78 -14.09 4.10
N PHE A 579 -1.41 -14.04 2.82
CA PHE A 579 -2.24 -13.61 1.70
C PHE A 579 -1.87 -14.39 0.43
N GLN A 580 -2.81 -14.51 -0.50
CA GLN A 580 -2.64 -15.25 -1.75
C GLN A 580 -2.17 -14.34 -2.90
N ASN A 581 -2.76 -13.16 -3.03
CA ASN A 581 -2.43 -12.17 -4.07
C ASN A 581 -2.03 -10.83 -3.44
N VAL A 582 -1.07 -10.13 -4.05
CA VAL A 582 -0.67 -8.78 -3.63
C VAL A 582 -0.42 -7.88 -4.83
N ILE A 583 -1.03 -6.68 -4.84
CA ILE A 583 -0.64 -5.59 -5.72
C ILE A 583 0.30 -4.66 -4.95
N VAL A 584 1.49 -4.42 -5.51
CA VAL A 584 2.48 -3.53 -4.95
C VAL A 584 2.48 -2.22 -5.72
N ASN A 585 2.03 -1.15 -5.06
CA ASN A 585 1.97 0.18 -5.66
C ASN A 585 3.33 0.89 -5.58
N GLY A 586 3.75 1.57 -6.64
CA GLY A 586 4.90 2.47 -6.62
C GLY A 586 4.61 3.77 -5.87
N ILE A 587 5.54 4.72 -5.92
CA ILE A 587 5.42 5.98 -5.16
C ILE A 587 4.91 7.10 -6.06
N LEU A 588 3.89 7.83 -5.59
CA LEU A 588 3.48 9.07 -6.23
C LEU A 588 4.50 10.18 -5.93
N LEU A 589 4.96 10.83 -6.99
CA LEU A 589 5.90 11.95 -6.95
C LEU A 589 5.20 13.24 -7.40
N ALA A 590 5.76 14.38 -6.99
CA ALA A 590 5.37 15.68 -7.51
C ALA A 590 5.73 15.78 -9.00
N ALA A 591 5.18 16.79 -9.69
CA ALA A 591 5.44 17.04 -11.11
C ALA A 591 6.95 17.20 -11.44
N ASN A 592 7.73 17.72 -10.50
CA ASN A 592 9.19 17.88 -10.61
C ASN A 592 10.00 16.63 -10.21
N GLY A 593 9.35 15.52 -9.84
CA GLY A 593 9.99 14.27 -9.42
C GLY A 593 10.33 14.18 -7.93
N GLU A 594 10.04 15.19 -7.12
CA GLU A 594 10.25 15.10 -5.67
C GLU A 594 9.19 14.23 -4.98
N LYS A 595 9.54 13.61 -3.84
CA LYS A 595 8.55 12.94 -2.99
C LYS A 595 7.50 13.91 -2.47
N LEU A 596 6.24 13.49 -2.47
CA LEU A 596 5.13 14.27 -1.91
C LEU A 596 5.30 14.45 -0.39
N SER A 597 5.01 15.65 0.11
CA SER A 597 5.16 15.99 1.52
C SER A 597 4.10 16.99 1.98
N LYS A 598 3.41 16.66 3.08
CA LYS A 598 2.50 17.59 3.79
C LYS A 598 3.20 18.88 4.22
N ARG A 599 4.47 18.79 4.61
CA ARG A 599 5.28 19.95 5.00
C ARG A 599 5.63 20.84 3.80
N LYS A 600 5.97 20.25 2.65
CA LYS A 600 6.29 20.99 1.43
C LYS A 600 5.05 21.49 0.67
N LYS A 601 3.86 20.92 0.93
CA LYS A 601 2.61 21.20 0.20
C LYS A 601 2.78 21.08 -1.32
N ASN A 602 3.58 20.12 -1.77
CA ASN A 602 3.96 19.91 -3.17
C ASN A 602 3.09 18.87 -3.90
N TYR A 603 1.86 18.64 -3.45
CA TYR A 603 0.89 17.73 -4.05
C TYR A 603 -0.41 18.48 -4.38
N PRO A 604 -1.15 18.07 -5.42
CA PRO A 604 -2.52 18.54 -5.63
C PRO A 604 -3.40 18.09 -4.47
N ASP A 605 -4.15 19.01 -3.88
CA ASP A 605 -5.09 18.68 -2.81
C ASP A 605 -6.19 17.73 -3.33
N PRO A 606 -6.39 16.54 -2.71
CA PRO A 606 -7.41 15.59 -3.17
C PRO A 606 -8.83 16.16 -3.16
N GLY A 607 -9.19 16.98 -2.17
CA GLY A 607 -10.51 17.60 -2.07
C GLY A 607 -10.79 18.52 -3.26
N GLY A 608 -9.86 19.43 -3.55
CA GLY A 608 -9.97 20.32 -4.71
C GLY A 608 -10.00 19.58 -6.06
N LEU A 609 -9.28 18.46 -6.19
CA LEU A 609 -9.37 17.61 -7.39
C LEU A 609 -10.74 16.97 -7.55
N PHE A 610 -11.32 16.46 -6.46
CA PHE A 610 -12.63 15.80 -6.50
C PHE A 610 -13.74 16.79 -6.83
N GLU A 611 -13.68 18.01 -6.29
CA GLU A 611 -14.64 19.08 -6.61
C GLU A 611 -14.57 19.48 -8.09
N LYS A 612 -13.36 19.56 -8.66
CA LYS A 612 -13.16 20.05 -10.03
C LYS A 612 -13.35 18.99 -11.12
N TYR A 613 -12.88 17.76 -10.89
CA TYR A 613 -12.81 16.70 -11.92
C TYR A 613 -13.57 15.42 -11.56
N GLY A 614 -14.12 15.35 -10.35
CA GLY A 614 -14.74 14.13 -9.82
C GLY A 614 -13.73 13.10 -9.33
N ALA A 615 -14.20 12.19 -8.45
CA ALA A 615 -13.38 11.10 -7.93
C ALA A 615 -12.98 10.09 -9.02
N ASP A 616 -13.87 9.82 -9.99
CA ASP A 616 -13.67 8.82 -11.05
C ASP A 616 -12.43 9.11 -11.90
N SER A 617 -12.25 10.35 -12.33
CA SER A 617 -11.11 10.74 -13.17
C SER A 617 -9.78 10.58 -12.42
N THR A 618 -9.76 10.87 -11.12
CA THR A 618 -8.59 10.66 -10.27
C THR A 618 -8.29 9.17 -10.09
N ARG A 619 -9.32 8.34 -9.85
CA ARG A 619 -9.18 6.87 -9.77
C ARG A 619 -8.63 6.27 -11.06
N LEU A 620 -9.21 6.65 -12.20
CA LEU A 620 -8.79 6.19 -13.52
C LEU A 620 -7.35 6.59 -13.86
N PHE A 621 -6.91 7.79 -13.47
CA PHE A 621 -5.50 8.16 -13.56
C PHE A 621 -4.61 7.17 -12.80
N LEU A 622 -4.93 6.87 -11.53
CA LEU A 622 -4.11 5.98 -10.71
C LEU A 622 -4.01 4.57 -11.31
N TYR A 623 -5.13 4.00 -11.78
CA TYR A 623 -5.14 2.67 -12.38
C TYR A 623 -4.37 2.60 -13.71
N THR A 624 -4.47 3.64 -14.54
CA THR A 624 -3.83 3.66 -15.87
C THR A 624 -2.36 4.09 -15.82
N SER A 625 -1.92 4.69 -14.71
CA SER A 625 -0.53 5.07 -14.45
C SER A 625 0.40 3.86 -14.26
N THR A 626 1.68 4.13 -14.01
CA THR A 626 2.69 3.11 -13.69
C THR A 626 2.67 2.67 -12.22
N THR A 627 1.90 3.31 -11.34
CA THR A 627 1.90 2.95 -9.91
C THR A 627 1.52 1.50 -9.63
N PRO A 628 0.50 0.88 -10.25
CA PRO A 628 0.18 -0.53 -9.98
C PRO A 628 1.26 -1.52 -10.47
N LEU A 629 2.29 -1.03 -11.16
CA LEU A 629 3.45 -1.79 -11.62
C LEU A 629 4.67 -1.63 -10.70
N ALA A 630 4.46 -1.21 -9.45
CA ALA A 630 5.51 -0.89 -8.47
C ALA A 630 6.52 0.19 -8.92
N GLU A 631 6.14 1.02 -9.90
CA GLU A 631 6.95 2.10 -10.44
C GLU A 631 6.46 3.47 -9.98
N ASP A 632 7.38 4.42 -9.88
CA ASP A 632 7.01 5.79 -9.50
C ASP A 632 6.19 6.45 -10.62
N ALA A 633 5.22 7.27 -10.22
CA ALA A 633 4.42 8.06 -11.16
C ALA A 633 4.36 9.52 -10.72
N ARG A 634 4.48 10.43 -11.68
CA ARG A 634 4.33 11.87 -11.44
C ARG A 634 2.85 12.21 -11.36
N PHE A 635 2.45 12.87 -10.29
CA PHE A 635 1.08 13.27 -10.05
C PHE A 635 0.93 14.78 -10.14
N SER A 636 0.00 15.22 -10.98
CA SER A 636 -0.38 16.63 -11.10
C SER A 636 -1.80 16.76 -11.62
N GLU A 637 -2.42 17.91 -11.38
CA GLU A 637 -3.76 18.23 -11.86
C GLU A 637 -3.92 18.01 -13.38
N LYS A 638 -2.92 18.40 -14.18
CA LYS A 638 -2.92 18.22 -15.64
C LYS A 638 -3.13 16.76 -16.07
N HIS A 639 -2.56 15.79 -15.35
CA HIS A 639 -2.72 14.38 -15.70
C HIS A 639 -4.16 13.90 -15.45
N VAL A 640 -4.82 14.41 -14.41
CA VAL A 640 -6.24 14.13 -14.15
C VAL A 640 -7.11 14.78 -15.23
N GLU A 641 -6.81 16.01 -15.61
CA GLU A 641 -7.49 16.73 -16.70
C GLU A 641 -7.38 15.98 -18.05
N GLU A 642 -6.24 15.36 -18.34
CA GLU A 642 -6.05 14.55 -19.55
C GLU A 642 -6.99 13.32 -19.57
N ILE A 643 -7.16 12.63 -18.44
CA ILE A 643 -8.12 11.51 -18.33
C ILE A 643 -9.57 11.98 -18.53
N VAL A 644 -9.92 13.14 -17.96
CA VAL A 644 -11.25 13.74 -18.17
C VAL A 644 -11.51 13.96 -19.66
N LYS A 645 -10.54 14.54 -20.37
CA LYS A 645 -10.67 14.84 -21.80
C LYS A 645 -10.73 13.59 -22.67
N GLN A 646 -9.89 12.60 -22.40
CA GLN A 646 -9.76 11.41 -23.25
C GLN A 646 -10.90 10.41 -23.04
N LEU A 647 -11.31 10.20 -21.78
CA LEU A 647 -12.26 9.15 -21.42
C LEU A 647 -13.60 9.73 -20.96
N THR A 648 -13.62 10.50 -19.88
CA THR A 648 -14.86 10.91 -19.20
C THR A 648 -15.76 11.75 -20.12
N LEU A 649 -15.24 12.81 -20.74
CA LEU A 649 -16.01 13.67 -21.64
C LEU A 649 -16.37 12.95 -22.94
N THR A 650 -15.46 12.19 -23.53
CA THR A 650 -15.72 11.43 -24.77
C THR A 650 -16.84 10.42 -24.57
N LEU A 651 -16.82 9.68 -23.45
CA LEU A 651 -17.87 8.73 -23.09
C LEU A 651 -19.19 9.44 -22.81
N TRP A 652 -19.18 10.52 -22.02
CA TRP A 652 -20.39 11.25 -21.70
C TRP A 652 -21.05 11.87 -22.94
N ASN A 653 -20.25 12.38 -23.89
CA ASN A 653 -20.76 12.90 -25.16
C ASN A 653 -21.38 11.80 -26.03
N THR A 654 -20.76 10.62 -26.04
CA THR A 654 -21.26 9.42 -26.74
C THR A 654 -22.59 8.94 -26.15
N TYR A 655 -22.67 8.89 -24.82
CA TYR A 655 -23.89 8.59 -24.08
C TYR A 655 -24.99 9.64 -24.32
N SER A 656 -24.66 10.92 -24.24
CA SER A 656 -25.60 12.03 -24.48
C SER A 656 -26.14 12.02 -25.91
N PHE A 657 -25.30 11.69 -26.89
CA PHE A 657 -25.71 11.47 -28.28
C PHE A 657 -26.79 10.40 -28.34
N PHE A 658 -26.54 9.22 -27.77
CA PHE A 658 -27.52 8.13 -27.76
C PHE A 658 -28.85 8.56 -27.13
N VAL A 659 -28.83 9.12 -25.91
CA VAL A 659 -30.05 9.55 -25.19
C VAL A 659 -30.85 10.57 -26.00
N THR A 660 -30.18 11.54 -26.61
CA THR A 660 -30.84 12.59 -27.40
C THR A 660 -31.60 12.00 -28.58
N TYR A 661 -30.95 11.15 -29.37
CA TYR A 661 -31.57 10.59 -30.59
C TYR A 661 -32.60 9.51 -30.27
N ALA A 662 -32.31 8.64 -29.29
CA ALA A 662 -33.29 7.64 -28.84
C ALA A 662 -34.57 8.30 -28.31
N SER A 663 -34.45 9.41 -27.57
CA SER A 663 -35.60 10.19 -27.09
C SER A 663 -36.39 10.84 -28.22
N LEU A 664 -35.70 11.39 -29.24
CA LEU A 664 -36.34 12.01 -30.41
C LEU A 664 -37.12 10.99 -31.26
N ASP A 665 -36.59 9.77 -31.39
CA ASP A 665 -37.23 8.70 -32.16
C ASP A 665 -38.19 7.84 -31.33
N HIS A 666 -38.37 8.16 -30.03
CA HIS A 666 -39.15 7.36 -29.08
C HIS A 666 -38.72 5.88 -29.05
N TRP A 667 -37.42 5.63 -29.15
CA TRP A 667 -36.86 4.30 -29.10
C TRP A 667 -36.85 3.77 -27.66
N GLU A 668 -37.29 2.53 -27.48
CA GLU A 668 -37.26 1.82 -26.20
C GLU A 668 -36.44 0.53 -26.33
N PRO A 669 -35.67 0.16 -25.30
CA PRO A 669 -34.94 -1.10 -25.28
C PRO A 669 -35.93 -2.26 -25.24
N LYS A 670 -35.83 -3.19 -26.20
CA LYS A 670 -36.59 -4.45 -26.17
C LYS A 670 -36.00 -5.37 -25.09
N GLU A 671 -36.85 -6.21 -24.49
CA GLU A 671 -36.38 -7.30 -23.61
C GLU A 671 -35.30 -8.13 -24.32
N GLU A 672 -34.30 -8.61 -23.55
CA GLU A 672 -33.19 -9.43 -24.05
C GLU A 672 -33.70 -10.75 -24.68
N GLY A 673 -34.10 -10.69 -25.94
CA GLY A 673 -34.32 -11.84 -26.82
C GLY A 673 -33.03 -12.23 -27.54
N LYS A 674 -33.00 -13.43 -28.15
CA LYS A 674 -31.85 -13.93 -28.94
C LYS A 674 -31.37 -12.87 -29.93
N ALA A 675 -30.28 -12.18 -29.59
CA ALA A 675 -29.71 -11.14 -30.42
C ALA A 675 -29.30 -11.71 -31.79
N ASN A 676 -29.96 -11.25 -32.84
CA ASN A 676 -29.54 -11.52 -34.20
C ASN A 676 -28.20 -10.80 -34.45
N THR A 677 -27.32 -11.41 -35.25
CA THR A 677 -26.11 -10.71 -35.68
C THR A 677 -26.54 -9.54 -36.57
N PRO A 678 -26.15 -8.29 -36.27
CA PRO A 678 -26.56 -7.15 -37.07
C PRO A 678 -26.03 -7.29 -38.50
N ALA A 679 -26.79 -6.81 -39.48
CA ALA A 679 -26.39 -6.93 -40.89
C ALA A 679 -25.22 -6.00 -41.24
N ASN A 680 -25.15 -4.84 -40.57
CA ASN A 680 -24.14 -3.82 -40.83
C ASN A 680 -22.76 -4.24 -40.29
N LYS A 681 -21.71 -4.16 -41.13
CA LYS A 681 -20.33 -4.48 -40.74
C LYS A 681 -19.78 -3.61 -39.61
N LEU A 682 -20.21 -2.34 -39.49
CA LEU A 682 -19.78 -1.46 -38.40
C LEU A 682 -20.30 -1.92 -37.05
N ASP A 683 -21.55 -2.41 -37.01
CA ASP A 683 -22.17 -2.94 -35.79
C ASP A 683 -21.50 -4.26 -35.39
N GLN A 684 -21.27 -5.14 -36.36
CA GLN A 684 -20.51 -6.38 -36.13
C GLN A 684 -19.11 -6.10 -35.59
N TRP A 685 -18.43 -5.09 -36.13
CA TRP A 685 -17.08 -4.71 -35.70
C TRP A 685 -17.07 -4.15 -34.27
N ILE A 686 -17.95 -3.19 -33.93
CA ILE A 686 -17.92 -2.60 -32.58
C ILE A 686 -18.33 -3.61 -31.51
N LEU A 687 -19.24 -4.55 -31.81
CA LEU A 687 -19.58 -5.65 -30.92
C LEU A 687 -18.42 -6.65 -30.78
N SER A 688 -17.70 -6.92 -31.87
CA SER A 688 -16.49 -7.74 -31.86
C SER A 688 -15.41 -7.12 -30.96
N GLU A 689 -15.15 -5.82 -31.10
CA GLU A 689 -14.22 -5.07 -30.23
C GLU A 689 -14.70 -5.04 -28.77
N LEU A 690 -16.00 -4.88 -28.52
CA LEU A 690 -16.57 -4.92 -27.16
C LEU A 690 -16.33 -6.27 -26.49
N HIS A 691 -16.58 -7.38 -27.19
CA HIS A 691 -16.35 -8.71 -26.63
C HIS A 691 -14.88 -9.06 -26.49
N ALA A 692 -14.02 -8.55 -27.37
CA ALA A 692 -12.56 -8.63 -27.19
C ALA A 692 -12.12 -7.84 -25.94
N LEU A 693 -12.66 -6.63 -25.73
CA LEU A 693 -12.42 -5.80 -24.55
C LEU A 693 -12.87 -6.51 -23.26
N ILE A 694 -14.09 -7.07 -23.22
CA ILE A 694 -14.57 -7.84 -22.06
C ILE A 694 -13.57 -8.96 -21.72
N ASN A 695 -13.18 -9.76 -22.73
CA ASN A 695 -12.24 -10.87 -22.52
C ASN A 695 -10.87 -10.39 -22.01
N GLU A 696 -10.31 -9.34 -22.62
CA GLU A 696 -9.02 -8.77 -22.23
C GLU A 696 -9.05 -8.19 -20.81
N MET A 697 -10.08 -7.41 -20.48
CA MET A 697 -10.26 -6.84 -19.15
C MET A 697 -10.44 -7.92 -18.08
N THR A 698 -11.30 -8.92 -18.33
CA THR A 698 -11.49 -10.04 -17.39
C THR A 698 -10.17 -10.76 -17.13
N MET A 699 -9.43 -11.12 -18.18
CA MET A 699 -8.14 -11.81 -18.04
C MET A 699 -7.15 -11.03 -17.18
N TYR A 700 -7.05 -9.70 -17.37
CA TYR A 700 -6.13 -8.89 -16.57
C TYR A 700 -6.65 -8.58 -15.17
N MET A 701 -7.96 -8.54 -14.95
CA MET A 701 -8.54 -8.43 -13.60
C MET A 701 -8.31 -9.71 -12.80
N ASP A 702 -8.47 -10.89 -13.42
CA ASP A 702 -8.17 -12.19 -12.80
C ASP A 702 -6.67 -12.31 -12.45
N ASP A 703 -5.80 -11.67 -13.24
CA ASP A 703 -4.35 -11.55 -13.00
C ASP A 703 -3.97 -10.35 -12.10
N TYR A 704 -4.94 -9.65 -11.51
CA TYR A 704 -4.72 -8.45 -10.66
C TYR A 704 -3.94 -7.31 -11.35
N ASN A 705 -3.86 -7.31 -12.68
CA ASN A 705 -3.13 -6.32 -13.48
C ASN A 705 -4.02 -5.14 -13.86
N LEU A 706 -4.27 -4.24 -12.90
CA LEU A 706 -5.19 -3.11 -13.06
C LEU A 706 -4.81 -2.17 -14.21
N THR A 707 -3.52 -1.97 -14.47
CA THR A 707 -3.05 -1.10 -15.55
C THR A 707 -3.37 -1.66 -16.93
N LYS A 708 -3.14 -2.96 -17.14
CA LYS A 708 -3.50 -3.60 -18.42
C LYS A 708 -5.01 -3.81 -18.55
N ALA A 709 -5.73 -3.99 -17.46
CA ALA A 709 -7.19 -4.06 -17.48
C ALA A 709 -7.83 -2.72 -17.88
N THR A 710 -7.28 -1.57 -17.46
CA THR A 710 -7.97 -0.27 -17.63
C THR A 710 -7.56 0.51 -18.88
N ARG A 711 -6.32 0.39 -19.36
CA ARG A 711 -5.85 1.15 -20.55
C ARG A 711 -6.67 0.88 -21.82
N PRO A 712 -7.09 -0.35 -22.14
CA PRO A 712 -7.87 -0.64 -23.35
C PRO A 712 -9.19 0.13 -23.43
N LEU A 713 -9.80 0.49 -22.29
CA LEU A 713 -11.05 1.28 -22.25
C LEU A 713 -10.93 2.63 -22.95
N ILE A 714 -9.80 3.32 -22.78
CA ILE A 714 -9.57 4.65 -23.38
C ILE A 714 -9.60 4.53 -24.91
N SER A 715 -8.91 3.52 -25.45
CA SER A 715 -8.89 3.26 -26.88
C SER A 715 -10.27 2.86 -27.39
N PHE A 716 -10.98 1.99 -26.67
CA PHE A 716 -12.31 1.54 -27.09
C PHE A 716 -13.33 2.69 -27.13
N VAL A 717 -13.32 3.57 -26.13
CA VAL A 717 -14.22 4.75 -26.10
C VAL A 717 -13.89 5.73 -27.24
N ASP A 718 -12.61 5.91 -27.56
CA ASP A 718 -12.21 6.65 -28.77
C ASP A 718 -12.76 5.99 -30.04
N HIS A 719 -12.62 4.67 -30.19
CA HIS A 719 -13.13 3.93 -31.35
C HIS A 719 -14.65 4.07 -31.49
N LEU A 720 -15.36 3.98 -30.37
CA LEU A 720 -16.81 4.14 -30.31
C LEU A 720 -17.24 5.55 -30.76
N SER A 721 -16.56 6.58 -30.27
CA SER A 721 -16.94 7.98 -30.54
C SER A 721 -16.49 8.43 -31.94
N ASN A 722 -15.19 8.33 -32.22
CA ASN A 722 -14.54 8.93 -33.39
C ASN A 722 -14.60 8.06 -34.65
N TRP A 723 -14.98 6.78 -34.54
CA TRP A 723 -15.16 5.91 -35.70
C TRP A 723 -16.59 5.41 -35.83
N TYR A 724 -17.08 4.63 -34.85
CA TYR A 724 -18.40 4.01 -34.95
C TYR A 724 -19.52 5.05 -35.02
N ILE A 725 -19.66 5.91 -34.00
CA ILE A 725 -20.72 6.93 -34.00
C ILE A 725 -20.58 7.85 -35.20
N ARG A 726 -19.37 8.40 -35.43
CA ARG A 726 -19.15 9.36 -36.53
C ARG A 726 -19.61 8.82 -37.88
N ARG A 727 -19.30 7.55 -38.20
CA ARG A 727 -19.70 6.91 -39.47
C ARG A 727 -21.15 6.43 -39.46
N SER A 728 -21.71 6.12 -38.29
CA SER A 728 -23.10 5.72 -38.13
C SER A 728 -24.08 6.89 -37.97
N ARG A 729 -23.63 8.14 -37.80
CA ARG A 729 -24.49 9.32 -37.55
C ARG A 729 -25.68 9.43 -38.49
N ARG A 730 -25.47 9.20 -39.79
CA ARG A 730 -26.54 9.24 -40.81
C ARG A 730 -27.65 8.22 -40.55
N ARG A 731 -27.31 7.07 -39.96
CA ARG A 731 -28.28 6.00 -39.62
C ARG A 731 -29.25 6.47 -38.53
N PHE A 732 -28.77 7.26 -37.56
CA PHE A 732 -29.59 7.86 -36.51
C PHE A 732 -30.44 9.06 -36.99
N TRP A 733 -30.11 9.67 -38.14
CA TRP A 733 -30.82 10.82 -38.70
C TRP A 733 -31.89 10.49 -39.74
N LYS A 734 -31.95 9.25 -40.25
CA LYS A 734 -32.96 8.88 -41.25
C LYS A 734 -34.36 9.16 -40.69
N SER A 735 -35.18 9.84 -41.49
CA SER A 735 -36.57 10.16 -41.17
C SER A 735 -37.48 8.92 -41.13
N GLU A 736 -37.06 7.83 -41.79
CA GLU A 736 -37.74 6.54 -41.76
C GLU A 736 -37.13 5.66 -40.66
N ASN A 737 -37.98 5.07 -39.81
CA ASN A 737 -37.58 4.05 -38.84
C ASN A 737 -37.44 2.70 -39.55
N ASP A 738 -36.31 2.53 -40.25
CA ASP A 738 -35.93 1.29 -40.92
C ASP A 738 -35.23 0.29 -39.97
N GLN A 739 -35.07 -0.95 -40.44
CA GLN A 739 -34.41 -2.02 -39.68
C GLN A 739 -32.94 -1.67 -39.36
N ASP A 740 -32.24 -0.99 -40.27
CA ASP A 740 -30.85 -0.57 -40.12
C ASP A 740 -30.66 0.46 -38.98
N LYS A 741 -31.58 1.43 -38.86
CA LYS A 741 -31.61 2.42 -37.76
C LYS A 741 -31.89 1.74 -36.43
N THR A 742 -32.81 0.78 -36.40
CA THR A 742 -33.11 -0.02 -35.20
C THR A 742 -31.89 -0.80 -34.73
N GLU A 743 -31.18 -1.49 -35.64
CA GLU A 743 -29.95 -2.23 -35.32
C GLU A 743 -28.84 -1.31 -34.78
N ALA A 744 -28.74 -0.08 -35.29
CA ALA A 744 -27.78 0.91 -34.81
C ALA A 744 -28.05 1.32 -33.34
N TYR A 745 -29.32 1.53 -32.97
CA TYR A 745 -29.72 1.83 -31.59
C TYR A 745 -29.49 0.64 -30.66
N GLU A 746 -29.93 -0.56 -31.05
CA GLU A 746 -29.76 -1.79 -30.26
C GLU A 746 -28.26 -2.06 -29.99
N THR A 747 -27.42 -1.87 -30.99
CA THR A 747 -25.95 -2.01 -30.87
C THR A 747 -25.36 -0.96 -29.93
N LEU A 748 -25.67 0.33 -30.12
CA LEU A 748 -25.11 1.40 -29.30
C LEU A 748 -25.58 1.31 -27.83
N PHE A 749 -26.85 0.95 -27.60
CA PHE A 749 -27.38 0.67 -26.28
C PHE A 749 -26.59 -0.46 -25.59
N THR A 750 -26.41 -1.58 -26.29
CA THR A 750 -25.66 -2.75 -25.77
C THR A 750 -24.24 -2.35 -25.39
N VAL A 751 -23.55 -1.58 -26.24
CA VAL A 751 -22.20 -1.10 -25.97
C VAL A 751 -22.17 -0.19 -24.75
N LEU A 752 -23.05 0.81 -24.65
CA LEU A 752 -23.07 1.76 -23.53
C LEU A 752 -23.42 1.10 -22.19
N LYS A 753 -24.42 0.22 -22.17
CA LYS A 753 -24.78 -0.59 -20.99
C LYS A 753 -23.58 -1.44 -20.53
N THR A 754 -22.90 -2.08 -21.48
CA THR A 754 -21.74 -2.94 -21.17
C THR A 754 -20.52 -2.14 -20.71
N ILE A 755 -20.25 -0.97 -21.30
CA ILE A 755 -19.20 -0.07 -20.82
C ILE A 755 -19.48 0.35 -19.37
N ALA A 756 -20.74 0.68 -19.04
CA ALA A 756 -21.11 1.03 -17.67
C ALA A 756 -20.78 -0.12 -16.70
N LEU A 757 -21.10 -1.38 -17.06
CA LEU A 757 -20.73 -2.55 -16.26
C LEU A 757 -19.20 -2.71 -16.11
N LEU A 758 -18.44 -2.58 -17.20
CA LEU A 758 -16.97 -2.71 -17.18
C LEU A 758 -16.28 -1.60 -16.39
N LEU A 759 -16.83 -0.38 -16.41
CA LEU A 759 -16.29 0.77 -15.68
C LEU A 759 -16.62 0.76 -14.19
N ALA A 760 -17.65 0.03 -13.74
CA ALA A 760 -18.16 0.10 -12.37
C ALA A 760 -17.09 -0.04 -11.27
N PRO A 761 -16.11 -0.96 -11.34
CA PRO A 761 -15.05 -1.06 -10.32
C PRO A 761 -14.08 0.14 -10.31
N PHE A 762 -13.93 0.82 -11.45
CA PHE A 762 -12.91 1.85 -11.67
C PHE A 762 -13.44 3.27 -11.53
N ALA A 763 -14.60 3.54 -12.12
CA ALA A 763 -15.28 4.82 -12.20
C ALA A 763 -16.75 4.68 -11.74
N PRO A 764 -16.99 4.41 -10.45
CA PRO A 764 -18.28 3.96 -9.94
C PRO A 764 -19.42 4.96 -10.08
N PHE A 765 -19.15 6.27 -10.19
CA PHE A 765 -20.20 7.29 -10.23
C PHE A 765 -20.75 7.49 -11.65
N ILE A 766 -19.88 7.68 -12.63
CA ILE A 766 -20.30 7.84 -14.03
C ILE A 766 -20.95 6.55 -14.57
N SER A 767 -20.41 5.38 -14.20
CA SER A 767 -20.99 4.09 -14.58
C SER A 767 -22.41 3.93 -14.07
N ASP A 768 -22.64 4.27 -12.79
CA ASP A 768 -23.93 4.10 -12.14
C ASP A 768 -24.96 5.10 -12.70
N SER A 769 -24.54 6.35 -12.94
CA SER A 769 -25.41 7.36 -13.57
C SER A 769 -25.83 6.96 -14.98
N MET A 770 -24.91 6.44 -15.79
CA MET A 770 -25.23 5.96 -17.14
C MET A 770 -26.16 4.75 -17.09
N TYR A 771 -25.83 3.76 -16.26
CA TYR A 771 -26.59 2.52 -16.14
C TYR A 771 -28.05 2.78 -15.73
N LYS A 772 -28.27 3.52 -14.65
CA LYS A 772 -29.60 3.87 -14.14
C LYS A 772 -30.48 4.52 -15.21
N ASN A 773 -29.93 5.47 -15.95
CA ASN A 773 -30.69 6.15 -17.00
C ASN A 773 -30.97 5.22 -18.18
N LEU A 774 -29.98 4.42 -18.61
CA LEU A 774 -30.15 3.50 -19.74
C LEU A 774 -31.15 2.37 -19.45
N THR A 775 -31.12 1.78 -18.25
CA THR A 775 -31.84 0.53 -17.96
C THR A 775 -33.04 0.69 -17.02
N GLY A 776 -33.11 1.79 -16.26
CA GLY A 776 -34.04 1.92 -15.15
C GLY A 776 -33.73 1.03 -13.94
N GLY A 777 -32.61 0.30 -13.96
CA GLY A 777 -32.18 -0.57 -12.86
C GLY A 777 -31.72 0.22 -11.63
N GLU A 778 -31.68 -0.46 -10.47
CA GLU A 778 -31.37 0.19 -9.19
C GLU A 778 -29.93 0.72 -9.13
N SER A 779 -28.94 -0.07 -9.55
CA SER A 779 -27.54 0.35 -9.61
C SER A 779 -26.71 -0.63 -10.44
N VAL A 780 -25.69 -0.13 -11.13
CA VAL A 780 -24.73 -0.97 -11.85
C VAL A 780 -23.94 -1.90 -10.91
N HIS A 781 -23.80 -1.50 -9.65
CA HIS A 781 -23.00 -2.22 -8.64
C HIS A 781 -23.69 -3.48 -8.10
N LEU A 782 -24.95 -3.71 -8.49
CA LEU A 782 -25.71 -4.92 -8.17
C LEU A 782 -25.73 -5.93 -9.33
N GLU A 783 -25.11 -5.58 -10.45
CA GLU A 783 -25.11 -6.39 -11.67
C GLU A 783 -23.92 -7.34 -11.73
N ASN A 784 -24.06 -8.40 -12.54
CA ASN A 784 -22.98 -9.32 -12.82
C ASN A 784 -21.93 -8.69 -13.74
N TRP A 785 -20.66 -9.06 -13.54
CA TRP A 785 -19.61 -8.75 -14.51
C TRP A 785 -19.96 -9.34 -15.89
N PRO A 786 -19.81 -8.56 -16.99
CA PRO A 786 -20.24 -9.02 -18.31
C PRO A 786 -19.37 -10.18 -18.79
N VAL A 787 -19.99 -11.17 -19.45
CA VAL A 787 -19.30 -12.33 -20.02
C VAL A 787 -19.16 -12.14 -21.51
N PHE A 788 -17.95 -12.30 -22.04
CA PHE A 788 -17.72 -12.21 -23.47
C PHE A 788 -18.36 -13.38 -24.22
N ASN A 789 -18.74 -13.16 -25.47
CA ASN A 789 -19.25 -14.21 -26.34
C ASN A 789 -18.33 -14.33 -27.57
N ARG A 790 -17.62 -15.46 -27.64
CA ARG A 790 -16.64 -15.76 -28.70
C ARG A 790 -17.23 -15.69 -30.12
N ARG A 791 -18.54 -15.88 -30.30
CA ARG A 791 -19.19 -15.82 -31.61
C ARG A 791 -19.16 -14.43 -32.25
N TYR A 792 -19.17 -13.39 -31.42
CA TYR A 792 -19.07 -12.00 -31.87
C TYR A 792 -17.65 -11.56 -32.15
N ILE A 793 -16.63 -12.23 -31.60
CA ILE A 793 -15.23 -11.88 -31.84
C ILE A 793 -14.84 -12.30 -33.27
N LYS A 794 -14.79 -11.31 -34.17
CA LYS A 794 -14.36 -11.43 -35.57
C LYS A 794 -12.96 -10.84 -35.72
N THR A 795 -11.94 -11.62 -35.38
CA THR A 795 -10.54 -11.15 -35.35
C THR A 795 -10.05 -10.60 -36.69
N ASP A 796 -10.48 -11.18 -37.81
CA ASP A 796 -10.11 -10.70 -39.15
C ASP A 796 -10.74 -9.33 -39.44
N LEU A 797 -12.04 -9.17 -39.15
CA LEU A 797 -12.73 -7.86 -39.25
C LEU A 797 -12.06 -6.80 -38.37
N ASN A 798 -11.65 -7.13 -37.14
CA ASN A 798 -10.97 -6.19 -36.26
C ASN A 798 -9.62 -5.75 -36.85
N LYS A 799 -8.86 -6.69 -37.43
CA LYS A 799 -7.58 -6.38 -38.12
C LYS A 799 -7.79 -5.53 -39.36
N GLU A 800 -8.80 -5.83 -40.18
CA GLU A 800 -9.17 -5.06 -41.36
C GLU A 800 -9.51 -3.61 -40.99
N VAL A 801 -10.39 -3.40 -39.99
CA VAL A 801 -10.75 -2.05 -39.55
C VAL A 801 -9.58 -1.33 -38.89
N ARG A 802 -8.72 -2.02 -38.14
CA ARG A 802 -7.47 -1.43 -37.60
C ARG A 802 -6.55 -0.94 -38.72
N LEU A 803 -6.36 -1.73 -39.77
CA LEU A 803 -5.56 -1.34 -40.93
C LEU A 803 -6.13 -0.08 -41.60
N VAL A 804 -7.43 -0.07 -41.88
CA VAL A 804 -8.13 1.07 -42.48
C VAL A 804 -7.99 2.33 -41.63
N ARG A 805 -8.21 2.23 -40.32
CA ARG A 805 -8.05 3.34 -39.38
C ARG A 805 -6.61 3.86 -39.34
N THR A 806 -5.63 2.96 -39.35
CA THR A 806 -4.20 3.34 -39.38
C THR A 806 -3.89 4.17 -40.63
N ILE A 807 -4.37 3.75 -41.80
CA ILE A 807 -4.20 4.48 -43.07
C ILE A 807 -4.85 5.87 -43.00
N VAL A 808 -6.08 5.96 -42.47
CA VAL A 808 -6.78 7.23 -42.31
C VAL A 808 -6.06 8.15 -41.31
N THR A 809 -5.56 7.63 -40.19
CA THR A 809 -4.74 8.40 -39.25
C THR A 809 -3.47 8.94 -39.90
N LEU A 810 -2.77 8.12 -40.68
CA LEU A 810 -1.57 8.56 -41.42
C LEU A 810 -1.92 9.64 -42.46
N GLY A 811 -3.00 9.48 -43.21
CA GLY A 811 -3.46 10.51 -44.17
C GLY A 811 -3.85 11.82 -43.49
N HIS A 812 -4.52 11.78 -42.34
CA HIS A 812 -4.80 12.99 -41.54
C HIS A 812 -3.51 13.64 -41.02
N ALA A 813 -2.51 12.84 -40.61
CA ALA A 813 -1.22 13.36 -40.18
C ALA A 813 -0.50 14.09 -41.32
N VAL A 814 -0.50 13.53 -42.54
CA VAL A 814 0.02 14.20 -43.75
C VAL A 814 -0.68 15.56 -43.96
N ARG A 815 -2.02 15.58 -43.91
CA ARG A 815 -2.80 16.82 -44.04
C ARG A 815 -2.46 17.86 -42.98
N SER A 816 -2.39 17.44 -41.71
CA SER A 816 -2.08 18.34 -40.59
C SER A 816 -0.70 18.96 -40.74
N LYS A 817 0.29 18.18 -41.20
CA LYS A 817 1.66 18.67 -41.45
C LYS A 817 1.74 19.77 -42.51
N LYS A 818 0.77 19.77 -43.44
CA LYS A 818 0.62 20.81 -44.48
C LYS A 818 -0.44 21.85 -44.18
N ASN A 819 -1.07 21.80 -43.01
CA ASN A 819 -2.21 22.65 -42.67
C ASN A 819 -3.37 22.57 -43.68
N ILE A 820 -3.52 21.45 -44.38
CA ILE A 820 -4.63 21.21 -45.31
C ILE A 820 -5.80 20.67 -44.52
N LYS A 821 -6.93 21.40 -44.54
CA LYS A 821 -8.13 21.01 -43.81
C LYS A 821 -8.84 19.85 -44.50
N VAL A 822 -9.44 18.93 -43.74
CA VAL A 822 -10.10 17.73 -44.30
C VAL A 822 -11.20 18.07 -45.31
N ARG A 823 -11.90 19.18 -45.10
CA ARG A 823 -12.94 19.69 -45.99
C ARG A 823 -12.44 20.14 -47.37
N GLN A 824 -11.14 20.42 -47.53
CA GLN A 824 -10.51 20.64 -48.84
C GLN A 824 -10.29 19.29 -49.51
N PRO A 825 -11.05 18.91 -50.55
CA PRO A 825 -10.85 17.64 -51.22
C PRO A 825 -9.47 17.60 -51.91
N LEU A 826 -8.89 16.41 -51.97
CA LEU A 826 -7.59 16.15 -52.60
C LEU A 826 -7.75 15.11 -53.74
N GLY A 827 -6.80 15.10 -54.67
CA GLY A 827 -6.85 14.25 -55.85
C GLY A 827 -6.79 12.76 -55.51
N CYS A 828 -5.67 12.32 -54.94
CA CYS A 828 -5.40 10.90 -54.73
C CYS A 828 -4.65 10.60 -53.44
N LEU A 829 -4.95 9.44 -52.86
CA LEU A 829 -4.18 8.79 -51.81
C LEU A 829 -3.45 7.59 -52.40
N PHE A 830 -2.14 7.50 -52.17
CA PHE A 830 -1.34 6.33 -52.50
C PHE A 830 -1.00 5.55 -51.23
N ILE A 831 -1.19 4.24 -51.26
CA ILE A 831 -0.94 3.36 -50.11
C ILE A 831 0.05 2.27 -50.54
N ALA A 832 1.19 2.18 -49.88
CA ALA A 832 2.08 1.03 -49.96
C ALA A 832 1.94 0.18 -48.70
N LEU A 833 1.73 -1.12 -48.89
CA LEU A 833 1.57 -2.08 -47.81
C LEU A 833 2.85 -2.92 -47.64
N PRO A 834 3.20 -3.32 -46.40
CA PRO A 834 4.28 -4.26 -46.18
C PRO A 834 3.93 -5.66 -46.73
N LYS A 835 4.97 -6.44 -47.07
CA LYS A 835 4.80 -7.81 -47.58
C LYS A 835 4.03 -8.66 -46.56
N GLY A 836 2.97 -9.32 -47.03
CA GLY A 836 2.13 -10.21 -46.22
C GLY A 836 0.77 -9.62 -45.80
N ILE A 837 0.52 -8.32 -46.02
CA ILE A 837 -0.81 -7.74 -45.86
C ILE A 837 -1.60 -7.91 -47.18
N ASP A 838 -2.85 -8.38 -47.06
CA ASP A 838 -3.74 -8.56 -48.20
C ASP A 838 -4.25 -7.21 -48.73
N ALA A 839 -3.81 -6.85 -49.93
CA ALA A 839 -4.22 -5.61 -50.60
C ALA A 839 -5.73 -5.55 -50.90
N ARG A 840 -6.43 -6.70 -50.95
CA ARG A 840 -7.89 -6.75 -51.19
C ARG A 840 -8.68 -6.01 -50.12
N ILE A 841 -8.17 -5.94 -48.90
CA ILE A 841 -8.80 -5.19 -47.79
C ILE A 841 -8.93 -3.71 -48.17
N ILE A 842 -7.89 -3.12 -48.75
CA ILE A 842 -7.91 -1.71 -49.15
C ILE A 842 -8.88 -1.48 -50.31
N THR A 843 -9.02 -2.46 -51.21
CA THR A 843 -10.01 -2.39 -52.29
C THR A 843 -11.43 -2.44 -51.72
N GLU A 844 -11.70 -3.28 -50.73
CA GLU A 844 -13.00 -3.40 -50.08
C GLU A 844 -13.40 -2.15 -49.28
N TYR A 845 -12.44 -1.54 -48.57
CA TYR A 845 -12.65 -0.33 -47.76
C TYR A 845 -12.27 0.96 -48.49
N LYS A 846 -12.12 0.92 -49.81
CA LYS A 846 -11.66 2.06 -50.62
C LYS A 846 -12.51 3.30 -50.42
N ASP A 847 -13.83 3.15 -50.50
CA ASP A 847 -14.75 4.27 -50.38
C ASP A 847 -14.72 4.87 -48.97
N VAL A 848 -14.58 4.02 -47.95
CA VAL A 848 -14.40 4.45 -46.56
C VAL A 848 -13.16 5.31 -46.42
N ILE A 849 -12.02 4.85 -46.92
CA ILE A 849 -10.75 5.58 -46.84
C ILE A 849 -10.88 6.91 -47.62
N ALA A 850 -11.51 6.87 -48.79
CA ALA A 850 -11.70 8.03 -49.64
C ALA A 850 -12.58 9.10 -49.00
N GLU A 851 -13.69 8.72 -48.38
CA GLU A 851 -14.59 9.62 -47.65
C GLU A 851 -13.91 10.25 -46.43
N GLU A 852 -13.24 9.41 -45.63
CA GLU A 852 -12.56 9.81 -44.39
C GLU A 852 -11.43 10.81 -44.64
N LEU A 853 -10.66 10.56 -45.70
CA LEU A 853 -9.59 11.44 -46.15
C LEU A 853 -10.06 12.43 -47.21
N ASN A 854 -11.34 12.52 -47.53
CA ASN A 854 -11.89 13.40 -48.57
C ASN A 854 -10.97 13.49 -49.80
N VAL A 855 -10.65 12.33 -50.39
CA VAL A 855 -9.84 12.19 -51.61
C VAL A 855 -10.71 11.63 -52.74
N LYS A 856 -10.41 11.99 -53.99
CA LYS A 856 -11.16 11.47 -55.15
C LYS A 856 -10.79 10.04 -55.50
N LYS A 857 -9.54 9.64 -55.27
CA LYS A 857 -9.03 8.31 -55.60
C LYS A 857 -8.16 7.76 -54.47
N VAL A 858 -8.14 6.44 -54.37
CA VAL A 858 -7.23 5.66 -53.51
C VAL A 858 -6.59 4.60 -54.40
N GLU A 859 -5.27 4.57 -54.42
CA GLU A 859 -4.45 3.68 -55.23
C GLU A 859 -3.45 2.92 -54.36
N ILE A 860 -3.32 1.62 -54.63
CA ILE A 860 -2.33 0.76 -53.96
C ILE A 860 -1.08 0.72 -54.84
N VAL A 861 0.08 0.92 -54.23
CA VAL A 861 1.36 1.00 -54.94
C VAL A 861 2.35 -0.01 -54.36
N GLU A 862 3.03 -0.76 -55.23
CA GLU A 862 3.92 -1.85 -54.80
C GLU A 862 5.26 -1.35 -54.25
N ASN A 863 5.77 -0.23 -54.78
CA ASN A 863 7.02 0.38 -54.33
C ASN A 863 6.79 1.80 -53.77
N PRO A 864 6.93 2.02 -52.45
CA PRO A 864 6.81 3.36 -51.84
C PRO A 864 7.90 4.33 -52.33
N GLU A 865 9.02 3.85 -52.87
CA GLU A 865 10.09 4.69 -53.41
C GLU A 865 9.64 5.55 -54.60
N ARG A 866 8.49 5.25 -55.22
CA ARG A 866 7.89 6.12 -56.23
C ARG A 866 7.56 7.50 -55.67
N PHE A 867 7.15 7.59 -54.41
CA PHE A 867 6.65 8.82 -53.78
C PHE A 867 7.49 9.29 -52.59
N ALA A 868 8.39 8.45 -52.08
CA ALA A 868 9.21 8.75 -50.92
C ALA A 868 10.66 8.26 -51.10
N HIS A 869 11.58 8.76 -50.29
CA HIS A 869 12.87 8.12 -50.03
C HIS A 869 12.95 7.67 -48.56
N HIS A 870 13.75 6.64 -48.30
CA HIS A 870 13.98 6.18 -46.94
C HIS A 870 14.73 7.24 -46.14
N VAL A 871 14.32 7.42 -44.88
CA VAL A 871 15.05 8.22 -43.89
C VAL A 871 15.23 7.38 -42.64
N PHE A 872 16.43 7.29 -42.11
CA PHE A 872 16.70 6.60 -40.86
C PHE A 872 17.09 7.62 -39.78
N LYS A 873 16.42 7.55 -38.62
CA LYS A 873 16.73 8.37 -37.44
C LYS A 873 17.37 7.47 -36.37
N PRO A 874 18.70 7.50 -36.19
CA PRO A 874 19.37 6.68 -35.19
C PRO A 874 18.98 7.08 -33.76
N ASN A 875 18.83 6.11 -32.85
CA ASN A 875 18.51 6.38 -31.45
C ASN A 875 19.78 6.64 -30.64
N ALA A 876 20.07 7.91 -30.36
CA ALA A 876 21.27 8.32 -29.64
C ALA A 876 21.43 7.66 -28.25
N GLN A 877 20.33 7.37 -27.55
CA GLN A 877 20.38 6.75 -26.21
C GLN A 877 20.80 5.28 -26.26
N VAL A 878 20.41 4.57 -27.32
CA VAL A 878 20.77 3.15 -27.54
C VAL A 878 22.19 3.04 -28.12
N LEU A 879 22.54 3.95 -29.02
CA LEU A 879 23.82 3.94 -29.72
C LEU A 879 24.97 4.45 -28.86
N GLY A 880 24.70 5.39 -27.94
CA GLY A 880 25.67 6.00 -27.03
C GLY A 880 26.59 4.99 -26.32
N PRO A 881 26.04 4.01 -25.59
CA PRO A 881 26.83 2.98 -24.92
C PRO A 881 27.65 2.08 -25.86
N LYS A 882 27.19 1.86 -27.10
CA LYS A 882 27.86 0.96 -28.06
C LYS A 882 28.99 1.63 -28.83
N TYR A 883 28.80 2.88 -29.26
CA TYR A 883 29.68 3.53 -30.24
C TYR A 883 30.35 4.80 -29.70
N GLY A 884 30.05 5.23 -28.47
CA GLY A 884 30.72 6.33 -27.79
C GLY A 884 30.73 7.62 -28.62
N ALA A 885 31.91 8.19 -28.87
CA ALA A 885 32.07 9.42 -29.64
C ALA A 885 31.62 9.28 -31.12
N ALA A 886 31.69 8.08 -31.70
CA ALA A 886 31.33 7.82 -33.11
C ALA A 886 29.82 7.94 -33.38
N VAL A 887 28.98 7.99 -32.33
CA VAL A 887 27.52 8.20 -32.46
C VAL A 887 27.19 9.50 -33.18
N GLN A 888 27.96 10.57 -32.96
CA GLN A 888 27.73 11.85 -33.63
C GLN A 888 27.92 11.74 -35.14
N ASP A 889 28.90 10.95 -35.59
CA ASP A 889 29.16 10.72 -37.01
C ASP A 889 28.10 9.80 -37.62
N ILE A 890 27.67 8.75 -36.92
CA ILE A 890 26.56 7.88 -37.35
C ILE A 890 25.27 8.68 -37.53
N ILE A 891 24.94 9.55 -36.56
CA ILE A 891 23.74 10.41 -36.63
C ILE A 891 23.85 11.41 -37.79
N ARG A 892 25.02 12.02 -37.98
CA ARG A 892 25.26 12.97 -39.08
C ARG A 892 25.12 12.29 -40.44
N SER A 893 25.79 11.17 -40.67
CA SER A 893 25.70 10.41 -41.92
C SER A 893 24.28 9.90 -42.21
N ALA A 894 23.55 9.43 -41.19
CA ALA A 894 22.15 9.06 -41.36
C ALA A 894 21.26 10.25 -41.78
N ARG A 895 21.51 11.44 -41.20
CA ARG A 895 20.78 12.68 -41.52
C ARG A 895 21.04 13.18 -42.94
N GLU A 896 22.25 12.97 -43.45
CA GLU A 896 22.64 13.29 -44.83
C GLU A 896 22.10 12.27 -45.84
N GLY A 897 21.39 11.23 -45.38
CA GLY A 897 20.85 10.17 -46.24
C GLY A 897 21.87 9.10 -46.64
N ASN A 898 23.06 9.11 -46.05
CA ASN A 898 24.16 8.20 -46.36
C ASN A 898 23.99 6.86 -45.63
N PHE A 899 22.94 6.11 -45.96
CA PHE A 899 22.70 4.78 -45.43
C PHE A 899 22.12 3.83 -46.49
N SER A 900 22.25 2.52 -46.27
CA SER A 900 21.67 1.49 -47.12
C SER A 900 21.00 0.39 -46.31
N LEU A 901 19.95 -0.20 -46.86
CA LEU A 901 19.27 -1.36 -46.29
C LEU A 901 19.93 -2.65 -46.81
N THR A 902 20.40 -3.49 -45.89
CA THR A 902 20.95 -4.81 -46.22
C THR A 902 19.84 -5.81 -46.55
N ARG A 903 20.19 -6.91 -47.24
CA ARG A 903 19.22 -8.02 -47.51
C ARG A 903 18.64 -8.65 -46.24
N SER A 904 19.33 -8.52 -45.10
CA SER A 904 18.89 -8.98 -43.78
C SER A 904 18.02 -7.95 -43.02
N GLY A 905 17.73 -6.79 -43.61
CA GLY A 905 16.92 -5.74 -42.97
C GLY A 905 17.66 -4.84 -41.99
N LYS A 906 18.99 -4.98 -41.84
CA LYS A 906 19.84 -4.07 -41.05
C LYS A 906 20.13 -2.79 -41.82
N ILE A 907 20.35 -1.70 -41.09
CA ILE A 907 20.73 -0.39 -41.64
C ILE A 907 22.25 -0.27 -41.63
N LYS A 908 22.87 -0.07 -42.79
CA LYS A 908 24.31 0.17 -42.92
C LYS A 908 24.60 1.65 -43.12
N ILE A 909 25.40 2.25 -42.23
CA ILE A 909 25.88 3.64 -42.29
C ILE A 909 27.41 3.61 -42.24
N GLY A 910 28.07 3.93 -43.35
CA GLY A 910 29.53 3.71 -43.47
C GLY A 910 29.89 2.23 -43.26
N ASP A 911 30.76 1.97 -42.28
CA ASP A 911 31.20 0.61 -41.88
C ASP A 911 30.36 0.00 -40.75
N VAL A 912 29.35 0.72 -40.23
CA VAL A 912 28.54 0.29 -39.10
C VAL A 912 27.23 -0.33 -39.59
N GLU A 913 26.93 -1.54 -39.11
CA GLU A 913 25.61 -2.18 -39.26
C GLU A 913 24.78 -2.00 -37.98
N LEU A 914 23.63 -1.36 -38.11
CA LEU A 914 22.67 -1.16 -37.04
C LEU A 914 21.47 -2.10 -37.20
N SER A 915 20.98 -2.63 -36.08
CA SER A 915 19.72 -3.36 -36.07
C SER A 915 18.52 -2.41 -36.15
N PRO A 916 17.35 -2.89 -36.62
CA PRO A 916 16.14 -2.07 -36.78
C PRO A 916 15.66 -1.37 -35.50
N ASP A 917 16.00 -1.93 -34.33
CA ASP A 917 15.68 -1.45 -32.98
C ASP A 917 16.63 -0.34 -32.47
N GLU A 918 17.75 -0.10 -33.16
CA GLU A 918 18.73 0.94 -32.81
C GLU A 918 18.39 2.32 -33.42
N GLY A 919 17.24 2.46 -34.05
CA GLY A 919 16.72 3.71 -34.57
C GLY A 919 15.31 3.55 -35.14
N THR A 920 14.87 4.54 -35.91
CA THR A 920 13.55 4.52 -36.56
C THR A 920 13.72 4.74 -38.05
N LEU A 921 13.37 3.72 -38.83
CA LEU A 921 13.26 3.82 -40.28
C LEU A 921 11.90 4.44 -40.64
N GLY A 922 11.93 5.55 -41.35
CA GLY A 922 10.75 6.24 -41.86
C GLY A 922 10.91 6.58 -43.34
N TYR A 923 9.99 7.40 -43.83
CA TYR A 923 9.93 7.85 -45.22
C TYR A 923 9.77 9.37 -45.25
N GLU A 924 10.38 10.00 -46.25
CA GLU A 924 10.20 11.43 -46.55
C GLU A 924 9.73 11.58 -48.00
N GLY A 925 8.75 12.46 -48.23
CA GLY A 925 8.09 12.60 -49.52
C GLY A 925 8.96 13.28 -50.58
N LYS A 926 8.83 12.83 -51.83
CA LYS A 926 9.37 13.48 -53.03
C LYS A 926 8.50 14.68 -53.40
N ALA A 927 9.05 15.67 -54.12
CA ALA A 927 8.31 16.90 -54.49
C ALA A 927 6.93 16.60 -55.11
N GLY A 928 5.87 17.22 -54.57
CA GLY A 928 4.46 17.00 -54.96
C GLY A 928 3.71 15.97 -54.10
N TYR A 929 4.42 15.15 -53.32
CA TYR A 929 3.85 14.13 -52.45
C TYR A 929 4.32 14.31 -51.02
N ASP A 930 3.39 14.16 -50.08
CA ASP A 930 3.73 14.12 -48.65
C ASP A 930 3.35 12.79 -48.05
N VAL A 931 4.27 12.26 -47.25
CA VAL A 931 4.27 10.88 -46.81
C VAL A 931 4.30 10.82 -45.29
N GLU A 932 3.52 9.89 -44.74
CA GLU A 932 3.65 9.41 -43.37
C GLU A 932 3.64 7.88 -43.39
N SER A 933 4.23 7.27 -42.37
CA SER A 933 4.34 5.82 -42.28
C SER A 933 4.27 5.31 -40.85
N SER A 934 3.66 4.14 -40.67
CA SER A 934 3.65 3.42 -39.40
C SER A 934 3.55 1.91 -39.66
N GLU A 935 4.22 1.09 -38.85
CA GLU A 935 4.17 -0.39 -38.94
C GLU A 935 4.46 -0.93 -40.35
N GLY A 936 5.29 -0.24 -41.14
CA GLY A 936 5.61 -0.60 -42.53
C GLY A 936 4.57 -0.22 -43.58
N ILE A 937 3.43 0.35 -43.17
CA ILE A 937 2.44 0.98 -44.06
C ILE A 937 2.93 2.38 -44.41
N VAL A 938 2.90 2.73 -45.69
CA VAL A 938 3.28 4.06 -46.19
C VAL A 938 2.08 4.67 -46.87
N VAL A 939 1.74 5.90 -46.47
CA VAL A 939 0.63 6.65 -47.05
C VAL A 939 1.18 7.94 -47.62
N ALA A 940 0.88 8.21 -48.89
CA ALA A 940 1.21 9.47 -49.56
C ALA A 940 -0.07 10.17 -50.06
N LEU A 941 -0.20 11.47 -49.80
CA LEU A 941 -1.28 12.28 -50.38
C LEU A 941 -0.75 13.13 -51.53
N ASP A 942 -1.54 13.19 -52.59
CA ASP A 942 -1.44 14.24 -53.60
C ASP A 942 -1.96 15.55 -53.02
N THR A 943 -1.04 16.48 -52.79
CA THR A 943 -1.35 17.79 -52.18
C THR A 943 -1.64 18.89 -53.20
N GLU A 944 -1.60 18.58 -54.50
CA GLU A 944 -1.92 19.57 -55.54
C GLU A 944 -3.42 19.90 -55.55
N ILE A 945 -3.75 21.19 -55.40
CA ILE A 945 -5.14 21.67 -55.35
C ILE A 945 -5.49 22.37 -56.66
N THR A 946 -6.08 21.61 -57.58
CA THR A 946 -6.69 22.13 -58.82
C THR A 946 -7.85 23.09 -58.52
N ASP A 947 -8.23 23.95 -59.46
CA ASP A 947 -9.33 24.90 -59.28
C ASP A 947 -10.67 24.21 -58.94
N GLU A 948 -10.97 23.07 -59.58
CA GLU A 948 -12.18 22.27 -59.29
C GLU A 948 -12.23 21.79 -57.82
N LEU A 949 -11.12 21.23 -57.32
CA LEU A 949 -11.00 20.82 -55.92
C LEU A 949 -11.10 22.01 -54.96
N ARG A 950 -10.55 23.18 -55.34
CA ARG A 950 -10.61 24.40 -54.53
C ARG A 950 -12.06 24.88 -54.37
N TYR A 951 -12.82 24.93 -55.46
CA TYR A 951 -14.22 25.36 -55.44
C TYR A 951 -15.15 24.40 -54.68
N GLU A 952 -14.94 23.09 -54.77
CA GLU A 952 -15.66 22.14 -53.91
C GLU A 952 -15.29 22.34 -52.42
N GLY A 953 -14.02 22.65 -52.15
CA GLY A 953 -13.56 23.04 -50.81
C GLY A 953 -14.32 24.25 -50.26
N TYR A 954 -14.52 25.29 -51.07
CA TYR A 954 -15.31 26.46 -50.72
C TYR A 954 -16.77 26.11 -50.42
N ALA A 955 -17.40 25.27 -51.25
CA ALA A 955 -18.78 24.83 -51.01
C ALA A 955 -18.93 24.12 -49.65
N ARG A 956 -17.98 23.26 -49.28
CA ARG A 956 -17.97 22.59 -47.97
C ARG A 956 -17.68 23.54 -46.81
N GLU A 957 -16.86 24.57 -47.02
CA GLU A 957 -16.62 25.62 -46.04
C GLU A 957 -17.90 26.43 -45.77
N ILE A 958 -18.67 26.75 -46.83
CA ILE A 958 -19.97 27.41 -46.72
C ILE A 958 -20.96 26.53 -45.94
N VAL A 959 -21.04 25.23 -46.25
CA VAL A 959 -21.87 24.28 -45.48
C VAL A 959 -21.54 24.34 -43.99
N ARG A 960 -20.25 24.31 -43.62
CA ARG A 960 -19.82 24.40 -42.22
C ARG A 960 -20.33 25.68 -41.57
N HIS A 961 -20.14 26.83 -42.21
CA HIS A 961 -20.56 28.12 -41.66
C HIS A 961 -22.07 28.24 -41.53
N ILE A 962 -22.84 27.76 -42.51
CA ILE A 962 -24.31 27.72 -42.42
C ILE A 962 -24.75 26.82 -41.27
N GLN A 963 -24.12 25.66 -41.07
CA GLN A 963 -24.44 24.77 -39.95
C GLN A 963 -24.10 25.40 -38.57
N GLU A 964 -22.99 26.12 -38.48
CA GLU A 964 -22.66 26.92 -37.28
C GLU A 964 -23.71 28.01 -37.03
N MET A 965 -24.13 28.71 -38.09
CA MET A 965 -25.18 29.72 -38.03
C MET A 965 -26.52 29.13 -37.57
N ARG A 966 -26.91 27.94 -38.06
CA ARG A 966 -28.11 27.24 -37.59
C ARG A 966 -28.05 26.98 -36.07
N LYS A 967 -26.90 26.53 -35.57
CA LYS A 967 -26.69 26.28 -34.15
C LYS A 967 -26.75 27.56 -33.33
N GLU A 968 -26.11 28.63 -33.79
CA GLU A 968 -26.13 29.94 -33.13
C GLU A 968 -27.51 30.59 -33.11
N ALA A 969 -28.28 30.41 -34.18
CA ALA A 969 -29.68 30.85 -34.26
C ALA A 969 -30.65 29.97 -33.43
N GLY A 970 -30.14 28.99 -32.68
CA GLY A 970 -30.94 28.12 -31.81
C GLY A 970 -31.85 27.17 -32.59
N TYR A 971 -31.50 26.81 -33.83
CA TYR A 971 -32.28 25.86 -34.63
C TYR A 971 -32.06 24.43 -34.12
N LYS A 972 -33.11 23.62 -34.19
CA LYS A 972 -32.99 22.18 -33.98
C LYS A 972 -32.30 21.57 -35.20
N VAL A 973 -31.58 20.47 -34.99
CA VAL A 973 -30.82 19.78 -36.04
C VAL A 973 -31.72 19.39 -37.24
N SER A 974 -33.00 19.12 -36.99
CA SER A 974 -34.02 18.73 -37.98
C SER A 974 -34.67 19.90 -38.74
N ASP A 975 -34.44 21.15 -38.35
CA ASP A 975 -35.15 22.30 -38.94
C ASP A 975 -34.71 22.54 -40.38
N ARG A 976 -35.67 22.64 -41.30
CA ARG A 976 -35.44 23.08 -42.69
C ARG A 976 -35.20 24.59 -42.71
N ILE A 977 -34.39 25.08 -43.66
CA ILE A 977 -34.03 26.51 -43.72
C ILE A 977 -34.19 27.08 -45.14
N TYR A 978 -34.24 28.40 -45.22
CA TYR A 978 -33.86 29.17 -46.41
C TYR A 978 -32.45 29.71 -46.18
N ALA A 979 -31.58 29.61 -47.19
CA ALA A 979 -30.21 30.09 -47.11
C ALA A 979 -29.94 31.16 -48.17
N PHE A 980 -29.10 32.14 -47.82
CA PHE A 980 -28.63 33.16 -48.73
C PHE A 980 -27.11 33.10 -48.83
N ILE A 981 -26.58 33.16 -50.05
CA ILE A 981 -25.15 33.14 -50.33
C ILE A 981 -24.86 34.23 -51.37
N LYS A 982 -24.15 35.28 -50.94
CA LYS A 982 -23.66 36.34 -51.82
C LYS A 982 -22.16 36.28 -51.95
N THR A 983 -21.69 36.12 -53.18
CA THR A 983 -20.27 35.94 -53.51
C THR A 983 -19.80 36.97 -54.54
N PRO A 984 -18.50 37.29 -54.62
CA PRO A 984 -17.95 38.10 -55.70
C PRO A 984 -18.05 37.38 -57.06
N ALA A 985 -18.11 38.14 -58.16
CA ALA A 985 -18.35 37.63 -59.51
C ALA A 985 -17.39 36.50 -59.97
N GLY A 986 -16.17 36.44 -59.42
CA GLY A 986 -15.15 35.44 -59.80
C GLY A 986 -15.35 34.03 -59.25
N ILE A 987 -16.20 33.83 -58.23
CA ILE A 987 -16.45 32.51 -57.61
C ILE A 987 -17.93 32.09 -57.66
N GLU A 988 -18.81 32.94 -58.17
CA GLU A 988 -20.26 32.72 -58.22
C GLU A 988 -20.66 31.53 -59.11
N SER A 989 -20.12 31.46 -60.33
CA SER A 989 -20.40 30.36 -61.27
C SER A 989 -19.88 29.02 -60.78
N ALA A 990 -18.76 29.03 -60.05
CA ALA A 990 -18.16 27.82 -59.48
C ALA A 990 -18.94 27.30 -58.26
N LEU A 991 -19.46 28.18 -57.41
CA LEU A 991 -20.30 27.78 -56.26
C LEU A 991 -21.71 27.37 -56.69
N ALA A 992 -22.23 27.93 -57.79
CA ALA A 992 -23.50 27.51 -58.38
C ALA A 992 -23.48 26.03 -58.80
N ALA A 993 -22.34 25.50 -59.27
CA ALA A 993 -22.16 24.09 -59.61
C ALA A 993 -22.23 23.14 -58.40
N HIS A 994 -22.15 23.68 -57.17
CA HIS A 994 -22.25 22.93 -55.91
C HIS A 994 -23.48 23.31 -55.07
N SER A 995 -24.45 24.05 -55.63
CA SER A 995 -25.65 24.48 -54.92
C SER A 995 -26.46 23.32 -54.35
N ASP A 996 -26.63 22.23 -55.11
CA ASP A 996 -27.31 21.01 -54.67
C ASP A 996 -26.64 20.34 -53.46
N LEU A 997 -25.30 20.33 -53.46
CA LEU A 997 -24.52 19.81 -52.33
C LEU A 997 -24.78 20.66 -51.09
N ILE A 998 -24.67 21.98 -51.23
CA ILE A 998 -24.86 22.91 -50.10
C ILE A 998 -26.29 22.76 -49.57
N ALA A 999 -27.29 22.78 -50.45
CA ALA A 999 -28.70 22.74 -50.08
C ALA A 999 -29.04 21.46 -49.30
N ARG A 1000 -28.56 20.32 -49.80
CA ARG A 1000 -28.76 19.02 -49.15
C ARG A 1000 -28.09 18.95 -47.78
N GLU A 1001 -26.83 19.36 -47.68
CA GLU A 1001 -26.05 19.25 -46.44
C GLU A 1001 -26.54 20.20 -45.33
N VAL A 1002 -27.17 21.33 -45.67
CA VAL A 1002 -27.70 22.30 -44.69
C VAL A 1002 -29.21 22.21 -44.47
N LEU A 1003 -29.88 21.26 -45.13
CA LEU A 1003 -31.34 21.12 -45.15
C LEU A 1003 -32.07 22.38 -45.67
N ALA A 1004 -31.45 23.09 -46.62
CA ALA A 1004 -32.07 24.25 -47.24
C ALA A 1004 -33.14 23.81 -48.26
N LEU A 1005 -34.31 24.44 -48.20
CA LEU A 1005 -35.36 24.32 -49.23
C LEU A 1005 -35.02 25.13 -50.47
N GLU A 1006 -34.31 26.24 -50.29
CA GLU A 1006 -33.91 27.17 -51.34
C GLU A 1006 -32.60 27.87 -50.95
N ILE A 1007 -31.74 28.13 -51.95
CA ILE A 1007 -30.55 28.98 -51.81
C ILE A 1007 -30.72 30.20 -52.71
N GLN A 1008 -30.69 31.39 -52.11
CA GLN A 1008 -30.87 32.66 -52.81
C GLN A 1008 -29.53 33.39 -52.98
N ASN A 1009 -29.35 34.06 -54.13
CA ASN A 1009 -28.18 34.91 -54.43
C ASN A 1009 -28.55 36.40 -54.63
N GLY A 1010 -29.83 36.77 -54.45
CA GLY A 1010 -30.33 38.15 -54.50
C GLY A 1010 -31.74 38.28 -53.92
N GLY A 1011 -32.18 39.51 -53.66
CA GLY A 1011 -33.48 39.85 -53.06
C GLY A 1011 -33.37 40.43 -51.63
N ASP A 1012 -34.40 41.14 -51.19
CA ASP A 1012 -34.44 41.83 -49.89
C ASP A 1012 -35.40 41.07 -48.95
N PHE A 1013 -34.84 40.17 -48.13
CA PHE A 1013 -35.58 39.30 -47.23
C PHE A 1013 -35.12 39.51 -45.78
N ALA A 1014 -36.03 39.35 -44.81
CA ALA A 1014 -35.66 39.34 -43.40
C ALA A 1014 -35.00 38.00 -43.03
N TRP A 1015 -33.74 38.05 -42.57
CA TRP A 1015 -32.95 36.88 -42.14
C TRP A 1015 -32.85 36.80 -40.62
N ASP A 1016 -32.83 35.58 -40.06
CA ASP A 1016 -32.70 35.37 -38.61
C ASP A 1016 -31.25 35.60 -38.15
N LEU A 1017 -30.27 35.27 -39.01
CA LEU A 1017 -28.85 35.48 -38.75
C LEU A 1017 -28.10 35.70 -40.06
N GLU A 1018 -27.26 36.73 -40.11
CA GLU A 1018 -26.39 37.06 -41.24
C GLU A 1018 -24.93 37.16 -40.77
N LYS A 1019 -23.99 36.63 -41.58
CA LYS A 1019 -22.56 36.70 -41.31
C LYS A 1019 -21.75 36.92 -42.59
N ASN A 1020 -20.65 37.65 -42.44
CA ASN A 1020 -19.62 37.74 -43.46
C ASN A 1020 -18.47 36.79 -43.12
N ILE A 1021 -18.05 35.99 -44.09
CA ILE A 1021 -16.92 35.08 -43.99
C ILE A 1021 -15.89 35.40 -45.09
N THR A 1022 -14.69 34.86 -44.96
CA THR A 1022 -13.63 35.01 -45.97
C THR A 1022 -13.25 33.64 -46.52
N LEU A 1023 -13.26 33.50 -47.85
CA LEU A 1023 -12.77 32.33 -48.59
C LEU A 1023 -11.63 32.80 -49.50
N ASP A 1024 -10.38 32.37 -49.24
CA ASP A 1024 -9.16 32.80 -49.96
C ASP A 1024 -9.20 34.29 -50.36
N GLU A 1025 -9.26 35.16 -49.34
CA GLU A 1025 -9.27 36.63 -49.47
C GLU A 1025 -10.53 37.25 -50.10
N SER A 1026 -11.51 36.44 -50.51
CA SER A 1026 -12.82 36.90 -51.00
C SER A 1026 -13.86 36.95 -49.89
N ALA A 1027 -14.55 38.09 -49.74
CA ALA A 1027 -15.65 38.25 -48.79
C ALA A 1027 -16.93 37.60 -49.33
N VAL A 1028 -17.53 36.70 -48.53
CA VAL A 1028 -18.81 36.02 -48.83
C VAL A 1028 -19.80 36.31 -47.71
N THR A 1029 -20.99 36.77 -48.06
CA THR A 1029 -22.08 37.01 -47.11
C THR A 1029 -23.00 35.79 -47.11
N LEU A 1030 -23.27 35.26 -45.92
CA LEU A 1030 -24.18 34.15 -45.68
C LEU A 1030 -25.34 34.63 -44.81
N ALA A 1031 -26.56 34.20 -45.09
CA ALA A 1031 -27.69 34.39 -44.18
C ALA A 1031 -28.57 33.15 -44.10
N VAL A 1032 -29.24 32.95 -42.96
CA VAL A 1032 -30.15 31.84 -42.74
C VAL A 1032 -31.48 32.32 -42.15
N ARG A 1033 -32.56 31.66 -42.54
CA ARG A 1033 -33.90 31.82 -41.93
C ARG A 1033 -34.54 30.45 -41.78
N ARG A 1034 -35.24 30.20 -40.68
CA ARG A 1034 -36.00 28.96 -40.51
C ARG A 1034 -37.13 28.90 -41.57
N ALA A 1035 -37.36 27.71 -42.13
CA ALA A 1035 -38.39 27.49 -43.13
C ALA A 1035 -39.81 27.60 -42.57
#